data_AF-A0A1F9S6F2-F1
#
_entry.id   AF-A0A1F9S6F2-F1
#
_cell.length_a   1.000
_cell.length_b   1.000
_cell.length_c   1.000
_cell.angle_alpha   90.00
_cell.angle_beta   90.00
_cell.angle_gamma   90.00
#
_symmetry.space_group_name_H-M   'P 1'
#
loop_
_entity.id
_entity.type
_entity.pdbx_description
1 polymer ?
#
loop_
_entity_poly.entity_id
_entity_poly.type
_entity_poly.pdbx_seq_one_letter_code
_entity_poly.pdbx_strand_id
1 'polypeptide(L)'
;MNHALLLVAVPFLAASIAAAPAADPGPAEAASTQVSETPAYRAASVLVTGLGPEAVPILQDRGIILFSGDAKRGRQVLHVQRPLFESLARHADAWQLFLAAAEQSRSGSEPAADLRSLRSLQALPLAGFMTVPVRAAVDILANRAFHLGALGPKLGPASGQPPLLETAWGAAFSAETHLPVLGDPATVAEDFFLRHLSGPDPSPSRSHFLSHVRSVHQKDLAAPLAGDLVSGKPSAETLSWVTRYLREQLALWNVLGAAKRLESVERSTSLRKELAELRTVLTPLAAKPGLREEFDAALKASGPRPRGRFTVSELHVHSADRDGTLDLEDTAVVSIAYWVDGLAPTESARVTEAGFLDLGESGIAHRTLQETERMNGGPYLFSAQVPVDRTGPLRYRFHLQAGALAPISRETDIPVSPSLPQQLLAAAGAQQETVSCQFEDSEALSEAVEKELEPLSAQPQFKRLAASVRKNAADVALLPAALEKVQGALEPSRLYASGEQCTFRSDRAEHGLTALAGLPAGCDARPEGASNLSRELLRLHRVAEERRLRQDAFRKTVAEARSLEAACRPDDAAQTYAAAMALLEADPESRCGELEQQFTTIRLLDLPRTGSMTELGRIYDSLVERASRYFSVGDYRGAIEITAPLLSILDALPSRCHERQRAAAAKTAEAAGVALGPLDPKRAAAVLPAANPAKYVESIRAEWEERRRKARAARERARLQESPVAPLEESETPADKPAGEPR
;
A
#
# COMPACT_ATOMS: atom_id res chain seq x y z
N MET A 1 -63.80 -0.31 -22.42
CA MET A 1 -65.02 -0.88 -21.80
C MET A 1 -65.57 0.14 -20.82
N ASN A 2 -66.87 0.39 -20.94
CA ASN A 2 -67.78 1.19 -20.10
C ASN A 2 -67.74 2.73 -20.20
N HIS A 3 -68.61 3.20 -21.09
CA HIS A 3 -69.32 4.48 -21.09
C HIS A 3 -70.39 4.57 -19.98
N ALA A 4 -70.65 5.79 -19.50
CA ALA A 4 -71.96 6.40 -19.15
C ALA A 4 -71.65 7.73 -18.41
N LEU A 5 -71.90 8.95 -18.89
CA LEU A 5 -73.03 9.57 -19.60
C LEU A 5 -74.30 9.63 -18.73
N LEU A 6 -74.57 10.80 -18.14
CA LEU A 6 -75.90 11.24 -17.76
C LEU A 6 -75.99 12.78 -17.84
N LEU A 7 -76.56 13.21 -18.96
CA LEU A 7 -77.13 14.51 -19.25
C LEU A 7 -78.59 14.50 -18.76
N VAL A 8 -79.05 15.57 -18.12
CA VAL A 8 -80.47 15.96 -18.08
C VAL A 8 -80.56 17.46 -18.32
N ALA A 9 -81.48 17.85 -19.21
CA ALA A 9 -81.68 19.19 -19.73
C ALA A 9 -83.05 19.78 -19.28
N VAL A 10 -83.04 21.06 -18.84
CA VAL A 10 -83.88 22.23 -19.29
C VAL A 10 -85.42 22.13 -19.06
N PRO A 11 -86.16 23.17 -18.56
CA PRO A 11 -86.25 24.47 -19.25
C PRO A 11 -86.49 25.79 -18.47
N PHE A 12 -86.08 26.88 -19.17
CA PHE A 12 -86.68 28.22 -19.33
C PHE A 12 -87.55 28.85 -18.23
N LEU A 13 -87.15 30.07 -17.83
CA LEU A 13 -88.04 31.23 -17.86
C LEU A 13 -87.23 32.54 -17.96
N ALA A 14 -87.59 33.36 -18.95
CA ALA A 14 -87.02 34.65 -19.27
C ALA A 14 -88.03 35.77 -18.92
N ALA A 15 -87.53 36.87 -18.34
CA ALA A 15 -88.11 38.23 -18.39
C ALA A 15 -87.00 39.20 -17.91
N SER A 16 -86.25 39.84 -18.80
CA SER A 16 -86.53 41.13 -19.48
C SER A 16 -86.20 42.39 -18.65
N ILE A 17 -85.01 42.94 -18.95
CA ILE A 17 -84.65 44.35 -19.21
C ILE A 17 -84.90 45.39 -18.10
N ALA A 18 -83.79 45.93 -17.57
CA ALA A 18 -83.59 47.36 -17.45
C ALA A 18 -82.09 47.68 -17.64
N ALA A 19 -81.79 48.51 -18.62
CA ALA A 19 -80.45 49.01 -18.93
C ALA A 19 -80.25 50.39 -18.28
N ALA A 20 -79.10 50.58 -17.62
CA ALA A 20 -78.29 51.82 -17.52
C ALA A 20 -77.28 51.67 -16.36
N PRO A 21 -76.15 52.39 -16.39
CA PRO A 21 -75.06 52.35 -17.36
C PRO A 21 -73.75 51.89 -16.70
N ALA A 22 -72.71 51.73 -17.51
CA ALA A 22 -71.35 51.38 -17.13
C ALA A 22 -70.85 52.18 -15.92
N ALA A 23 -70.54 51.47 -14.83
CA ALA A 23 -69.60 51.91 -13.82
C ALA A 23 -68.24 51.31 -14.16
N ASP A 24 -67.24 52.16 -14.33
CA ASP A 24 -65.83 51.79 -14.40
C ASP A 24 -65.49 50.68 -13.38
N PRO A 25 -64.80 49.59 -13.77
CA PRO A 25 -63.97 48.89 -12.82
C PRO A 25 -62.79 49.81 -12.49
N GLY A 26 -63.02 50.73 -11.55
CA GLY A 26 -61.95 51.45 -10.86
C GLY A 26 -60.96 50.45 -10.23
N PRO A 27 -59.72 50.88 -9.98
CA PRO A 27 -58.56 50.01 -9.79
C PRO A 27 -58.61 49.32 -8.41
N ALA A 28 -59.34 48.21 -8.31
CA ALA A 28 -59.35 47.36 -7.12
C ALA A 28 -58.33 46.22 -7.17
N GLU A 29 -57.48 46.15 -8.21
CA GLU A 29 -56.42 45.13 -8.34
C GLU A 29 -54.98 45.67 -8.18
N ALA A 30 -54.80 46.97 -7.91
CA ALA A 30 -53.47 47.57 -7.71
C ALA A 30 -53.07 47.79 -6.23
N ALA A 31 -53.84 47.22 -5.28
CA ALA A 31 -53.57 47.34 -3.84
C ALA A 31 -53.08 46.02 -3.20
N SER A 32 -52.46 45.13 -3.99
CA SER A 32 -51.70 44.01 -3.46
C SER A 32 -50.20 44.20 -3.75
N THR A 33 -49.37 44.06 -2.71
CA THR A 33 -47.90 44.02 -2.72
C THR A 33 -47.11 45.31 -3.00
N GLN A 34 -47.34 46.38 -2.24
CA GLN A 34 -46.20 47.22 -1.83
C GLN A 34 -45.52 46.55 -0.64
N VAL A 35 -44.56 45.66 -0.92
CA VAL A 35 -43.65 45.15 0.11
C VAL A 35 -42.85 46.34 0.61
N SER A 36 -43.04 46.73 1.87
CA SER A 36 -42.17 47.69 2.56
C SER A 36 -40.72 47.24 2.38
N GLU A 37 -39.88 48.05 1.73
CA GLU A 37 -38.46 47.74 1.51
C GLU A 37 -37.71 47.71 2.84
N THR A 38 -37.70 46.55 3.50
CA THR A 38 -36.92 46.35 4.72
C THR A 38 -35.42 46.26 4.40
N PRO A 39 -34.52 46.57 5.36
CA PRO A 39 -33.08 46.35 5.22
C PRO A 39 -32.73 44.90 4.84
N ALA A 40 -33.45 43.93 5.43
CA ALA A 40 -33.30 42.49 5.13
C ALA A 40 -33.69 42.13 3.70
N TYR A 41 -34.73 42.77 3.14
CA TYR A 41 -35.11 42.63 1.73
C TYR A 41 -34.05 43.25 0.80
N ARG A 42 -33.58 44.46 1.11
CA ARG A 42 -32.51 45.12 0.34
C ARG A 42 -31.23 44.30 0.32
N ALA A 43 -30.80 43.76 1.46
CA ALA A 43 -29.63 42.90 1.56
C ALA A 43 -29.78 41.62 0.72
N ALA A 44 -30.96 40.98 0.73
CA ALA A 44 -31.22 39.84 -0.14
C ALA A 44 -31.20 40.23 -1.62
N SER A 45 -31.76 41.38 -1.98
CA SER A 45 -31.72 41.90 -3.36
C SER A 45 -30.29 42.17 -3.84
N VAL A 46 -29.42 42.72 -2.98
CA VAL A 46 -28.00 42.91 -3.27
C VAL A 46 -27.34 41.57 -3.59
N LEU A 47 -27.57 40.52 -2.80
CA LEU A 47 -27.01 39.19 -3.08
C LEU A 47 -27.57 38.56 -4.36
N VAL A 48 -28.88 38.68 -4.61
CA VAL A 48 -29.51 38.14 -5.84
C VAL A 48 -28.99 38.86 -7.07
N THR A 49 -28.86 40.19 -7.03
CA THR A 49 -28.33 41.01 -8.13
C THR A 49 -26.82 40.86 -8.29
N GLY A 50 -26.12 40.63 -7.17
CA GLY A 50 -24.68 40.46 -7.08
C GLY A 50 -24.21 39.12 -7.62
N LEU A 51 -24.76 38.03 -7.06
CA LEU A 51 -24.35 36.65 -7.31
C LEU A 51 -25.19 35.94 -8.37
N GLY A 52 -26.38 36.46 -8.67
CA GLY A 52 -27.35 35.80 -9.53
C GLY A 52 -28.29 34.86 -8.77
N PRO A 53 -29.41 34.45 -9.40
CA PRO A 53 -30.47 33.68 -8.76
C PRO A 53 -30.08 32.24 -8.40
N GLU A 54 -29.08 31.67 -9.06
CA GLU A 54 -28.60 30.29 -8.82
C GLU A 54 -27.65 30.18 -7.62
N ALA A 55 -26.83 31.22 -7.38
CA ALA A 55 -25.84 31.23 -6.30
C ALA A 55 -26.47 31.36 -4.91
N VAL A 56 -27.60 32.06 -4.80
CA VAL A 56 -28.24 32.35 -3.52
C VAL A 56 -28.81 31.08 -2.84
N PRO A 57 -29.54 30.19 -3.53
CA PRO A 57 -29.91 28.88 -2.99
C PRO A 57 -28.69 28.06 -2.52
N ILE A 58 -27.57 28.12 -3.24
CA ILE A 58 -26.35 27.39 -2.84
C ILE A 58 -25.80 27.92 -1.52
N LEU A 59 -25.72 29.24 -1.34
CA LEU A 59 -25.33 29.84 -0.05
C LEU A 59 -26.26 29.41 1.09
N GLN A 60 -27.54 29.26 0.78
CA GLN A 60 -28.52 28.71 1.72
C GLN A 60 -28.21 27.25 2.01
N ASP A 61 -28.15 26.36 1.03
CA ASP A 61 -27.88 24.93 1.21
C ASP A 61 -26.58 24.68 1.99
N ARG A 62 -25.53 25.45 1.72
CA ARG A 62 -24.24 25.39 2.42
C ARG A 62 -24.24 26.01 3.82
N GLY A 63 -25.38 26.53 4.29
CA GLY A 63 -25.55 27.00 5.67
C GLY A 63 -24.80 28.29 5.97
N ILE A 64 -24.55 29.10 4.94
CA ILE A 64 -23.85 30.38 5.08
C ILE A 64 -24.87 31.50 5.32
N ILE A 65 -26.04 31.42 4.69
CA ILE A 65 -27.11 32.42 4.82
C ILE A 65 -28.46 31.71 4.95
N LEU A 66 -29.35 32.24 5.76
CA LEU A 66 -30.74 31.81 5.83
C LEU A 66 -31.64 32.93 5.29
N PHE A 67 -32.56 32.57 4.41
CA PHE A 67 -33.51 33.50 3.82
C PHE A 67 -34.96 33.14 4.19
N SER A 68 -35.82 34.16 4.32
CA SER A 68 -37.27 34.03 4.30
C SER A 68 -37.80 34.16 2.87
N GLY A 69 -38.92 33.49 2.56
CA GLY A 69 -39.58 33.62 1.27
C GLY A 69 -38.98 32.82 0.11
N ASP A 70 -39.83 32.55 -0.85
CA ASP A 70 -39.49 32.08 -2.19
C ASP A 70 -39.03 33.27 -3.08
N ALA A 71 -38.22 32.97 -4.12
CA ALA A 71 -37.60 34.00 -4.97
C ALA A 71 -38.61 34.95 -5.65
N LYS A 72 -39.89 34.55 -5.73
CA LYS A 72 -40.98 35.32 -6.35
C LYS A 72 -41.65 36.33 -5.42
N ARG A 73 -41.56 36.17 -4.09
CA ARG A 73 -42.34 36.96 -3.10
C ARG A 73 -41.51 37.96 -2.28
N GLY A 74 -40.29 38.23 -2.75
CA GLY A 74 -39.38 39.17 -2.11
C GLY A 74 -38.62 38.53 -0.95
N ARG A 75 -37.54 37.82 -1.31
CA ARG A 75 -36.62 37.16 -0.38
C ARG A 75 -36.06 38.16 0.63
N GLN A 76 -35.96 37.78 1.91
CA GLN A 76 -35.27 38.60 2.92
C GLN A 76 -34.23 37.77 3.67
N VAL A 77 -33.14 38.40 4.10
CA VAL A 77 -32.11 37.74 4.91
C VAL A 77 -32.60 37.59 6.34
N LEU A 78 -32.70 36.36 6.83
CA LEU A 78 -33.04 36.05 8.23
C LEU A 78 -31.80 35.96 9.11
N HIS A 79 -30.76 35.30 8.61
CA HIS A 79 -29.52 35.07 9.35
C HIS A 79 -28.33 34.94 8.39
N VAL A 80 -27.15 35.36 8.82
CA VAL A 80 -25.90 35.26 8.05
C VAL A 80 -24.84 34.70 8.97
N GLN A 81 -24.23 33.58 8.58
CA GLN A 81 -23.05 33.11 9.28
C GLN A 81 -21.81 33.88 8.82
N ARG A 82 -21.54 34.99 9.51
CA ARG A 82 -20.49 35.95 9.14
C ARG A 82 -19.11 35.31 8.95
N PRO A 83 -18.60 34.45 9.86
CA PRO A 83 -17.28 33.85 9.69
C PRO A 83 -17.13 33.05 8.38
N LEU A 84 -18.18 32.33 7.96
CA LEU A 84 -18.15 31.56 6.71
C LEU A 84 -18.22 32.46 5.47
N PHE A 85 -19.09 33.47 5.51
CA PHE A 85 -19.21 34.42 4.39
C PHE A 85 -17.92 35.24 4.20
N GLU A 86 -17.31 35.68 5.31
CA GLU A 86 -16.02 36.38 5.29
C GLU A 86 -14.86 35.47 4.88
N SER A 87 -14.84 34.22 5.33
CA SER A 87 -13.82 33.25 4.93
C SER A 87 -13.88 32.95 3.44
N LEU A 88 -15.07 32.80 2.87
CA LEU A 88 -15.28 32.61 1.43
C LEU A 88 -14.72 33.79 0.63
N ALA A 89 -15.00 35.03 1.05
CA ALA A 89 -14.49 36.23 0.40
C ALA A 89 -12.97 36.36 0.55
N ARG A 90 -12.43 36.12 1.75
CA ARG A 90 -10.99 36.22 2.04
C ARG A 90 -10.15 35.24 1.24
N HIS A 91 -10.67 34.05 0.96
CA HIS A 91 -9.97 32.98 0.23
C HIS A 91 -10.47 32.81 -1.21
N ALA A 92 -11.17 33.80 -1.76
CA ALA A 92 -11.76 33.69 -3.11
C ALA A 92 -10.72 33.32 -4.18
N ASP A 93 -9.55 33.97 -4.17
CA ASP A 93 -8.46 33.68 -5.11
C ASP A 93 -7.91 32.25 -4.95
N ALA A 94 -7.71 31.82 -3.70
CA ALA A 94 -7.23 30.46 -3.41
C ALA A 94 -8.23 29.40 -3.88
N TRP A 95 -9.53 29.66 -3.71
CA TRP A 95 -10.59 28.79 -4.22
C TRP A 95 -10.66 28.76 -5.75
N GLN A 96 -10.42 29.88 -6.44
CA GLN A 96 -10.33 29.90 -7.89
C GLN A 96 -9.15 29.10 -8.42
N LEU A 97 -7.97 29.24 -7.79
CA LEU A 97 -6.78 28.45 -8.12
C LEU A 97 -7.02 26.95 -7.90
N PHE A 98 -7.72 26.59 -6.81
CA PHE A 98 -8.16 25.22 -6.58
C PHE A 98 -9.09 24.70 -7.68
N LEU A 99 -10.12 25.46 -8.06
CA LEU A 99 -11.05 25.07 -9.12
C LEU A 99 -10.33 24.88 -10.47
N ALA A 100 -9.39 25.77 -10.80
CA ALA A 100 -8.57 25.66 -12.00
C ALA A 100 -7.67 24.41 -11.96
N ALA A 101 -7.01 24.15 -10.83
CA ALA A 101 -6.17 22.97 -10.64
C ALA A 101 -6.96 21.66 -10.73
N ALA A 102 -8.17 21.61 -10.16
CA ALA A 102 -9.06 20.45 -10.24
C ALA A 102 -9.50 20.18 -11.69
N GLU A 103 -9.84 21.22 -12.46
CA GLU A 103 -10.22 21.11 -13.87
C GLU A 103 -9.04 20.70 -14.76
N GLN A 104 -7.86 21.29 -14.55
CA GLN A 104 -6.63 20.92 -15.26
C GLN A 104 -6.26 19.47 -14.99
N SER A 105 -6.31 19.04 -13.72
CA SER A 105 -6.05 17.63 -13.36
C SER A 105 -7.04 16.66 -14.03
N ARG A 106 -8.29 17.07 -14.25
CA ARG A 106 -9.30 16.26 -14.96
C ARG A 106 -9.02 16.18 -16.46
N SER A 107 -8.55 17.27 -17.06
CA SER A 107 -8.18 17.33 -18.48
C SER A 107 -6.87 16.60 -18.81
N GLY A 108 -6.20 16.01 -17.80
CA GLY A 108 -4.87 15.41 -17.96
C GLY A 108 -3.73 16.41 -18.10
N SER A 109 -4.03 17.72 -17.99
CA SER A 109 -3.03 18.78 -17.99
C SER A 109 -2.31 18.83 -16.65
N GLU A 110 -1.03 19.20 -16.66
CA GLU A 110 -0.29 19.42 -15.42
C GLU A 110 -0.79 20.71 -14.76
N PRO A 111 -1.36 20.63 -13.54
CA PRO A 111 -1.98 21.79 -12.93
C PRO A 111 -0.91 22.74 -12.42
N ALA A 112 -1.05 24.04 -12.71
CA ALA A 112 -0.29 25.10 -12.03
C ALA A 112 -0.88 25.33 -10.62
N ALA A 113 -0.83 24.31 -9.78
CA ALA A 113 -1.39 24.35 -8.44
C ALA A 113 -0.43 25.10 -7.49
N ASP A 114 -0.84 26.27 -7.01
CA ASP A 114 -0.10 27.00 -5.98
C ASP A 114 -0.28 26.31 -4.61
N LEU A 115 0.79 25.67 -4.13
CA LEU A 115 0.81 24.97 -2.85
C LEU A 115 0.42 25.89 -1.67
N ARG A 116 0.79 27.18 -1.72
CA ARG A 116 0.47 28.13 -0.64
C ARG A 116 -1.04 28.36 -0.55
N SER A 117 -1.68 28.60 -1.69
CA SER A 117 -3.14 28.75 -1.79
C SER A 117 -3.87 27.48 -1.34
N LEU A 118 -3.44 26.30 -1.79
CA LEU A 118 -4.05 25.04 -1.34
C LEU A 118 -3.89 24.81 0.17
N ARG A 119 -2.72 25.08 0.74
CA ARG A 119 -2.50 25.00 2.20
C ARG A 119 -3.37 25.97 2.99
N SER A 120 -3.63 27.17 2.45
CA SER A 120 -4.56 28.11 3.09
C SER A 120 -5.99 27.54 3.15
N LEU A 121 -6.42 26.83 2.10
CA LEU A 121 -7.69 26.12 2.11
C LEU A 121 -7.68 24.91 3.05
N GLN A 122 -6.58 24.14 3.13
CA GLN A 122 -6.44 23.03 4.09
C GLN A 122 -6.57 23.48 5.54
N ALA A 123 -6.24 24.73 5.87
CA ALA A 123 -6.40 25.28 7.22
C ALA A 123 -7.86 25.62 7.57
N LEU A 124 -8.77 25.69 6.58
CA LEU A 124 -10.18 25.99 6.83
C LEU A 124 -10.88 24.82 7.53
N PRO A 125 -11.84 25.06 8.43
CA PRO A 125 -12.65 24.00 9.04
C PRO A 125 -13.57 23.33 7.99
N LEU A 126 -14.03 22.11 8.29
CA LEU A 126 -15.00 21.38 7.46
C LEU A 126 -16.40 22.02 7.59
N ALA A 127 -16.64 23.07 6.82
CA ALA A 127 -17.82 23.91 6.93
C ALA A 127 -18.12 24.67 5.63
N GLY A 128 -19.39 25.04 5.42
CA GLY A 128 -19.80 25.78 4.23
C GLY A 128 -19.47 25.03 2.95
N PHE A 129 -18.57 25.59 2.13
CA PHE A 129 -18.07 24.97 0.90
C PHE A 129 -16.92 23.98 1.10
N MET A 130 -16.30 23.95 2.28
CA MET A 130 -15.25 22.99 2.62
C MET A 130 -15.87 21.69 3.17
N THR A 131 -16.44 20.90 2.28
CA THR A 131 -16.97 19.57 2.62
C THR A 131 -15.87 18.51 2.68
N VAL A 132 -16.18 17.31 3.15
CA VAL A 132 -15.23 16.17 3.15
C VAL A 132 -14.71 15.85 1.73
N PRO A 133 -15.56 15.74 0.68
CA PRO A 133 -15.05 15.54 -0.67
C PRO A 133 -14.16 16.68 -1.17
N VAL A 134 -14.53 17.94 -0.90
CA VAL A 134 -13.73 19.10 -1.32
C VAL A 134 -12.39 19.13 -0.57
N ARG A 135 -12.37 18.85 0.73
CA ARG A 135 -11.14 18.73 1.53
C ARG A 135 -10.22 17.65 0.96
N ALA A 136 -10.75 16.46 0.67
CA ALA A 136 -9.98 15.39 0.07
C ALA A 136 -9.37 15.81 -1.27
N ALA A 137 -10.13 16.51 -2.12
CA ALA A 137 -9.62 17.04 -3.38
C ALA A 137 -8.50 18.09 -3.18
N VAL A 138 -8.68 19.02 -2.24
CA VAL A 138 -7.64 20.00 -1.87
C VAL A 138 -6.39 19.29 -1.38
N ASP A 139 -6.52 18.29 -0.50
CA ASP A 139 -5.39 17.52 0.05
C ASP A 139 -4.63 16.75 -1.04
N ILE A 140 -5.35 16.11 -1.95
CA ILE A 140 -4.75 15.38 -3.08
C ILE A 140 -3.97 16.34 -3.98
N LEU A 141 -4.55 17.51 -4.30
CA LEU A 141 -3.89 18.52 -5.13
C LEU A 141 -2.71 19.18 -4.40
N ALA A 142 -2.81 19.42 -3.10
CA ALA A 142 -1.74 19.99 -2.28
C ALA A 142 -0.56 19.01 -2.20
N ASN A 143 -0.85 17.73 -1.96
CA ASN A 143 0.16 16.67 -1.94
C ASN A 143 0.85 16.54 -3.30
N ARG A 144 0.08 16.59 -4.39
CA ARG A 144 0.63 16.62 -5.76
C ARG A 144 1.54 17.82 -5.98
N ALA A 145 1.10 19.03 -5.62
CA ALA A 145 1.88 20.26 -5.78
C ALA A 145 3.17 20.24 -4.94
N PHE A 146 3.12 19.71 -3.71
CA PHE A 146 4.30 19.52 -2.86
C PHE A 146 5.33 18.58 -3.50
N HIS A 147 4.88 17.41 -3.98
CA HIS A 147 5.78 16.46 -4.61
C HIS A 147 6.32 16.95 -5.96
N LEU A 148 5.53 17.65 -6.77
CA LEU A 148 6.01 18.33 -7.98
C LEU A 148 7.09 19.36 -7.66
N GLY A 149 6.89 20.17 -6.61
CA GLY A 149 7.89 21.13 -6.13
C GLY A 149 9.20 20.47 -5.69
N ALA A 150 9.13 19.30 -5.04
CA ALA A 150 10.30 18.53 -4.61
C ALA A 150 11.06 17.87 -5.76
N LEU A 151 10.35 17.42 -6.81
CA LEU A 151 10.93 16.83 -8.01
C LEU A 151 11.59 17.91 -8.90
N GLY A 152 11.06 19.13 -8.89
CA GLY A 152 11.54 20.21 -9.74
C GLY A 152 11.28 19.98 -11.25
N PRO A 153 11.59 20.96 -12.11
CA PRO A 153 11.22 20.92 -13.53
C PRO A 153 11.97 19.85 -14.34
N LYS A 154 13.04 19.25 -13.78
CA LYS A 154 13.88 18.26 -14.48
C LYS A 154 13.31 16.84 -14.50
N LEU A 155 12.31 16.55 -13.67
CA LEU A 155 11.78 15.18 -13.48
C LEU A 155 10.45 14.89 -14.20
N GLY A 156 9.72 15.93 -14.66
CA GLY A 156 8.35 15.81 -15.17
C GLY A 156 8.15 15.01 -16.47
N PRO A 157 9.16 14.89 -17.37
CA PRO A 157 9.11 13.93 -18.48
C PRO A 157 10.46 13.26 -18.84
N ALA A 158 11.53 13.49 -18.07
CA ALA A 158 12.90 13.36 -18.59
C ALA A 158 13.48 11.95 -18.70
N SER A 159 12.93 10.93 -18.03
CA SER A 159 13.55 9.59 -18.04
C SER A 159 13.00 8.64 -19.11
N GLY A 160 11.81 8.89 -19.67
CA GLY A 160 11.12 7.99 -20.62
C GLY A 160 10.85 6.57 -20.08
N GLN A 161 11.20 6.30 -18.81
CA GLN A 161 11.05 5.01 -18.15
C GLN A 161 9.88 5.07 -17.17
N PRO A 162 9.13 3.97 -16.99
CA PRO A 162 8.08 3.91 -15.98
C PRO A 162 8.69 4.15 -14.59
N PRO A 163 7.96 4.82 -13.67
CA PRO A 163 8.34 4.92 -12.27
C PRO A 163 8.65 3.54 -11.68
N LEU A 164 9.54 3.47 -10.69
CA LEU A 164 9.91 2.25 -9.96
C LEU A 164 8.67 1.42 -9.61
N LEU A 165 7.66 2.07 -9.02
CA LEU A 165 6.44 1.43 -8.53
C LEU A 165 5.49 0.93 -9.62
N GLU A 166 5.70 1.33 -10.88
CA GLU A 166 4.99 0.79 -12.05
C GLU A 166 5.73 -0.38 -12.71
N THR A 167 6.99 -0.65 -12.32
CA THR A 167 7.72 -1.85 -12.76
C THR A 167 7.32 -3.06 -11.92
N ALA A 168 7.30 -4.26 -12.52
CA ALA A 168 6.96 -5.49 -11.79
C ALA A 168 7.88 -5.75 -10.58
N TRP A 169 9.17 -5.47 -10.72
CA TRP A 169 10.17 -5.68 -9.66
C TRP A 169 10.10 -4.58 -8.59
N GLY A 170 9.87 -3.32 -8.96
CA GLY A 170 9.70 -2.24 -8.00
C GLY A 170 8.38 -2.32 -7.23
N ALA A 171 7.31 -2.83 -7.85
CA ALA A 171 6.06 -3.16 -7.16
C ALA A 171 6.26 -4.28 -6.12
N ALA A 172 7.00 -5.34 -6.47
CA ALA A 172 7.35 -6.40 -5.53
C ALA A 172 8.19 -5.87 -4.36
N PHE A 173 9.24 -5.10 -4.65
CA PHE A 173 10.06 -4.44 -3.62
C PHE A 173 9.21 -3.57 -2.68
N SER A 174 8.33 -2.76 -3.25
CA SER A 174 7.43 -1.89 -2.50
C SER A 174 6.45 -2.65 -1.61
N ALA A 175 5.96 -3.80 -2.06
CA ALA A 175 5.04 -4.63 -1.28
C ALA A 175 5.76 -5.28 -0.09
N GLU A 176 6.99 -5.74 -0.30
CA GLU A 176 7.81 -6.40 0.73
C GLU A 176 8.35 -5.42 1.78
N THR A 177 8.71 -4.20 1.37
CA THR A 177 9.30 -3.20 2.27
C THR A 177 8.31 -2.17 2.79
N HIS A 178 7.07 -2.20 2.29
CA HIS A 178 6.05 -1.17 2.54
C HIS A 178 6.54 0.25 2.19
N LEU A 179 7.37 0.38 1.15
CA LEU A 179 8.01 1.63 0.72
C LEU A 179 7.10 2.87 0.73
N PRO A 180 5.82 2.83 0.29
CA PRO A 180 4.94 4.00 0.27
C PRO A 180 4.47 4.48 1.64
N VAL A 181 4.62 3.65 2.67
CA VAL A 181 4.20 3.93 4.05
C VAL A 181 5.38 4.36 4.93
N LEU A 182 6.61 4.23 4.43
CA LEU A 182 7.82 4.60 5.17
C LEU A 182 7.95 6.13 5.29
N GLY A 183 8.28 6.59 6.49
CA GLY A 183 8.60 8.00 6.75
C GLY A 183 9.92 8.45 6.11
N ASP A 184 10.93 7.56 6.04
CA ASP A 184 12.20 7.82 5.34
C ASP A 184 12.63 6.60 4.49
N PRO A 185 12.75 6.78 3.16
CA PRO A 185 13.25 5.74 2.24
C PRO A 185 14.69 5.28 2.52
N ALA A 186 15.46 6.03 3.31
CA ALA A 186 16.83 5.65 3.68
C ALA A 186 16.90 4.29 4.40
N THR A 187 15.85 3.95 5.16
CA THR A 187 15.76 2.71 5.95
C THR A 187 15.79 1.43 5.12
N VAL A 188 15.50 1.54 3.81
CA VAL A 188 15.45 0.39 2.88
C VAL A 188 16.43 0.55 1.72
N ALA A 189 17.32 1.54 1.76
CA ALA A 189 18.28 1.81 0.71
C ALA A 189 19.34 0.70 0.59
N GLU A 190 19.80 0.15 1.72
CA GLU A 190 20.75 -0.97 1.74
C GLU A 190 20.11 -2.26 1.20
N ASP A 191 18.88 -2.55 1.61
CA ASP A 191 18.07 -3.65 1.07
C ASP A 191 17.85 -3.52 -0.44
N PHE A 192 17.56 -2.31 -0.92
CA PHE A 192 17.42 -2.05 -2.36
C PHE A 192 18.74 -2.31 -3.10
N PHE A 193 19.87 -1.89 -2.55
CA PHE A 193 21.18 -2.18 -3.12
C PHE A 193 21.44 -3.69 -3.21
N LEU A 194 21.27 -4.42 -2.10
CA LEU A 194 21.56 -5.85 -2.01
C LEU A 194 20.64 -6.71 -2.89
N ARG A 195 19.38 -6.32 -3.05
CA ARG A 195 18.40 -7.11 -3.83
C ARG A 195 18.36 -6.74 -5.30
N HIS A 196 18.53 -5.46 -5.63
CA HIS A 196 18.26 -4.94 -6.97
C HIS A 196 19.48 -4.37 -7.69
N LEU A 197 20.52 -3.93 -6.96
CA LEU A 197 21.73 -3.41 -7.57
C LEU A 197 22.87 -4.42 -7.60
N SER A 198 23.01 -5.32 -6.62
CA SER A 198 24.11 -6.29 -6.53
C SER A 198 23.94 -7.63 -7.27
N GLY A 199 22.86 -7.80 -8.04
CA GLY A 199 22.63 -8.99 -8.87
C GLY A 199 23.57 -9.13 -10.09
N PRO A 200 23.49 -10.23 -10.85
CA PRO A 200 24.28 -10.43 -12.07
C PRO A 200 23.99 -9.34 -13.13
N ASP A 201 25.02 -8.91 -13.84
CA ASP A 201 24.93 -7.87 -14.89
C ASP A 201 24.45 -8.46 -16.24
N PRO A 202 23.56 -7.79 -17.00
CA PRO A 202 22.81 -6.57 -16.68
C PRO A 202 21.45 -6.85 -16.03
N SER A 203 21.24 -6.29 -14.82
CA SER A 203 19.90 -6.30 -14.20
C SER A 203 19.06 -5.10 -14.69
N PRO A 204 17.76 -5.29 -14.98
CA PRO A 204 16.86 -4.20 -15.36
C PRO A 204 16.80 -3.07 -14.33
N SER A 205 16.89 -3.42 -13.05
CA SER A 205 16.89 -2.48 -11.92
C SER A 205 18.14 -1.63 -11.83
N ARG A 206 19.33 -2.22 -12.08
CA ARG A 206 20.59 -1.46 -12.15
C ARG A 206 20.56 -0.46 -13.30
N SER A 207 20.09 -0.89 -14.47
CA SER A 207 19.96 -0.02 -15.65
C SER A 207 18.97 1.12 -15.42
N HIS A 208 17.84 0.85 -14.76
CA HIS A 208 16.84 1.86 -14.41
C HIS A 208 17.39 2.92 -13.45
N PHE A 209 18.03 2.48 -12.35
CA PHE A 209 18.68 3.39 -11.40
C PHE A 209 19.76 4.27 -12.07
N LEU A 210 20.69 3.66 -12.82
CA LEU A 210 21.76 4.41 -13.49
C LEU A 210 21.21 5.37 -14.55
N SER A 211 20.19 4.95 -15.31
CA SER A 211 19.52 5.79 -16.31
C SER A 211 18.84 6.99 -15.66
N HIS A 212 18.13 6.79 -14.55
CA HIS A 212 17.48 7.87 -13.79
C HIS A 212 18.50 8.89 -13.30
N VAL A 213 19.57 8.43 -12.63
CA VAL A 213 20.59 9.36 -12.10
C VAL A 213 21.28 10.12 -13.23
N ARG A 214 21.61 9.45 -14.34
CA ARG A 214 22.24 10.10 -15.49
C ARG A 214 21.32 11.12 -16.17
N SER A 215 20.05 10.78 -16.39
CA SER A 215 19.10 11.65 -17.10
C SER A 215 18.68 12.85 -16.26
N VAL A 216 18.41 12.65 -14.96
CA VAL A 216 17.88 13.69 -14.07
C VAL A 216 18.99 14.55 -13.47
N HIS A 217 20.08 13.93 -13.02
CA HIS A 217 21.16 14.59 -12.27
C HIS A 217 22.44 14.79 -13.07
N GLN A 218 22.49 14.32 -14.32
CA GLN A 218 23.68 14.43 -15.19
C GLN A 218 24.96 13.84 -14.55
N LYS A 219 24.78 12.85 -13.67
CA LYS A 219 25.87 12.18 -12.96
C LYS A 219 26.00 10.73 -13.42
N ASP A 220 27.24 10.29 -13.64
CA ASP A 220 27.55 8.89 -13.92
C ASP A 220 27.94 8.18 -12.63
N LEU A 221 27.17 7.16 -12.26
CA LEU A 221 27.43 6.31 -11.09
C LEU A 221 27.92 4.91 -11.47
N ALA A 222 28.18 4.63 -12.76
CA ALA A 222 28.58 3.29 -13.19
C ALA A 222 29.90 2.84 -12.53
N ALA A 223 30.91 3.71 -12.48
CA ALA A 223 32.21 3.39 -11.87
C ALA A 223 32.15 3.26 -10.33
N PRO A 224 31.54 4.20 -9.57
CA PRO A 224 31.33 4.03 -8.13
C PRO A 224 30.53 2.77 -7.78
N LEU A 225 29.46 2.49 -8.53
CA LEU A 225 28.65 1.31 -8.31
C LEU A 225 29.45 0.03 -8.60
N ALA A 226 30.26 -0.01 -9.65
CA ALA A 226 31.13 -1.16 -9.95
C ALA A 226 32.09 -1.49 -8.79
N GLY A 227 32.65 -0.48 -8.13
CA GLY A 227 33.49 -0.67 -6.94
C GLY A 227 32.72 -1.32 -5.77
N ASP A 228 31.50 -0.84 -5.51
CA ASP A 228 30.63 -1.37 -4.45
C ASP A 228 30.10 -2.78 -4.74
N LEU A 229 29.95 -3.12 -6.02
CA LEU A 229 29.59 -4.48 -6.44
C LEU A 229 30.70 -5.49 -6.18
N VAL A 230 31.96 -5.09 -6.40
CA VAL A 230 33.12 -5.94 -6.12
C VAL A 230 33.31 -6.14 -4.61
N SER A 231 33.07 -5.10 -3.82
CA SER A 231 33.18 -5.18 -2.35
C SER A 231 31.99 -5.91 -1.70
N GLY A 232 30.88 -6.08 -2.43
CA GLY A 232 29.63 -6.66 -1.94
C GLY A 232 28.90 -5.78 -0.91
N LYS A 233 29.33 -4.53 -0.73
CA LYS A 233 28.76 -3.59 0.25
C LYS A 233 28.63 -2.19 -0.36
N PRO A 234 27.52 -1.48 -0.13
CA PRO A 234 27.35 -0.15 -0.70
C PRO A 234 28.19 0.90 0.06
N SER A 235 28.83 1.79 -0.69
CA SER A 235 29.48 2.98 -0.13
C SER A 235 28.45 4.00 0.35
N ALA A 236 28.87 4.93 1.22
CA ALA A 236 28.03 6.03 1.68
C ALA A 236 27.52 6.90 0.50
N GLU A 237 28.32 7.06 -0.55
CA GLU A 237 27.92 7.76 -1.77
C GLU A 237 26.80 7.01 -2.49
N THR A 238 26.95 5.70 -2.73
CA THR A 238 25.91 4.88 -3.37
C THR A 238 24.63 4.84 -2.55
N LEU A 239 24.70 4.64 -1.22
CA LEU A 239 23.53 4.69 -0.36
C LEU A 239 22.80 6.03 -0.41
N SER A 240 23.54 7.15 -0.46
CA SER A 240 22.97 8.48 -0.60
C SER A 240 22.19 8.61 -1.91
N TRP A 241 22.76 8.12 -3.02
CA TRP A 241 22.09 8.15 -4.32
C TRP A 241 20.91 7.20 -4.42
N VAL A 242 20.99 6.00 -3.84
CA VAL A 242 19.86 5.06 -3.75
C VAL A 242 18.72 5.68 -2.94
N THR A 243 19.03 6.26 -1.77
CA THR A 243 18.04 6.95 -0.93
C THR A 243 17.35 8.07 -1.71
N ARG A 244 18.14 8.90 -2.41
CA ARG A 244 17.62 9.98 -3.24
C ARG A 244 16.73 9.47 -4.37
N TYR A 245 17.18 8.45 -5.09
CA TYR A 245 16.42 7.80 -6.14
C TYR A 245 15.08 7.27 -5.61
N LEU A 246 15.07 6.51 -4.50
CA LEU A 246 13.84 5.97 -3.91
C LEU A 246 12.86 7.08 -3.49
N ARG A 247 13.38 8.18 -2.92
CA ARG A 247 12.57 9.35 -2.53
C ARG A 247 11.96 10.04 -3.75
N GLU A 248 12.71 10.21 -4.83
CA GLU A 248 12.24 10.79 -6.09
C GLU A 248 11.20 9.87 -6.77
N GLN A 249 11.41 8.56 -6.77
CA GLN A 249 10.46 7.60 -7.31
C GLN A 249 9.15 7.55 -6.52
N LEU A 250 9.20 7.68 -5.19
CA LEU A 250 8.02 7.80 -4.35
C LEU A 250 7.25 9.09 -4.60
N ALA A 251 7.95 10.22 -4.73
CA ALA A 251 7.32 11.49 -5.08
C ALA A 251 6.64 11.40 -6.46
N LEU A 252 7.30 10.79 -7.45
CA LEU A 252 6.74 10.58 -8.79
C LEU A 252 5.48 9.69 -8.75
N TRP A 253 5.52 8.60 -8.00
CA TRP A 253 4.36 7.75 -7.77
C TRP A 253 3.20 8.50 -7.11
N ASN A 254 3.48 9.33 -6.11
CA ASN A 254 2.45 10.14 -5.46
C ASN A 254 1.81 11.15 -6.41
N VAL A 255 2.60 11.75 -7.31
CA VAL A 255 2.11 12.66 -8.35
C VAL A 255 1.21 11.92 -9.34
N LEU A 256 1.64 10.76 -9.85
CA LEU A 256 0.86 9.97 -10.81
C LEU A 256 -0.41 9.36 -10.18
N GLY A 257 -0.30 8.89 -8.94
CA GLY A 257 -1.41 8.37 -8.15
C GLY A 257 -2.44 9.44 -7.76
N ALA A 258 -2.04 10.71 -7.67
CA ALA A 258 -2.96 11.80 -7.31
C ALA A 258 -4.10 11.98 -8.32
N ALA A 259 -3.83 11.84 -9.63
CA ALA A 259 -4.87 11.92 -10.65
C ALA A 259 -5.91 10.79 -10.49
N LYS A 260 -5.45 9.55 -10.30
CA LYS A 260 -6.31 8.37 -10.05
C LYS A 260 -7.12 8.52 -8.76
N ARG A 261 -6.51 9.04 -7.68
CA ARG A 261 -7.20 9.28 -6.40
C ARG A 261 -8.26 10.38 -6.55
N LEU A 262 -7.94 11.49 -7.21
CA LEU A 262 -8.90 12.57 -7.45
C LEU A 262 -10.09 12.08 -8.29
N GLU A 263 -9.81 11.32 -9.36
CA GLU A 263 -10.86 10.68 -10.18
C GLU A 263 -11.70 9.70 -9.35
N SER A 264 -11.09 8.92 -8.46
CA SER A 264 -11.82 8.04 -7.56
C SER A 264 -12.75 8.82 -6.63
N VAL A 265 -12.29 9.93 -6.04
CA VAL A 265 -13.13 10.80 -5.19
C VAL A 265 -14.26 11.40 -6.01
N GLU A 266 -14.01 11.86 -7.24
CA GLU A 266 -15.06 12.35 -8.13
C GLU A 266 -16.13 11.31 -8.46
N ARG A 267 -15.75 10.03 -8.60
CA ARG A 267 -16.68 8.94 -8.91
C ARG A 267 -17.48 8.46 -7.70
N SER A 268 -16.88 8.46 -6.51
CA SER A 268 -17.49 7.92 -5.29
C SER A 268 -18.30 8.92 -4.49
N THR A 269 -18.23 10.22 -4.81
CA THR A 269 -18.85 11.28 -4.01
C THR A 269 -19.59 12.31 -4.86
N SER A 270 -20.24 13.28 -4.20
CA SER A 270 -20.89 14.42 -4.83
C SER A 270 -19.92 15.50 -5.33
N LEU A 271 -18.59 15.32 -5.25
CA LEU A 271 -17.57 16.34 -5.50
C LEU A 271 -17.83 17.18 -6.76
N ARG A 272 -18.22 16.56 -7.89
CA ARG A 272 -18.50 17.31 -9.13
C ARG A 272 -19.60 18.35 -8.98
N LYS A 273 -20.68 17.99 -8.27
CA LYS A 273 -21.77 18.92 -7.94
C LYS A 273 -21.25 20.05 -7.05
N GLU A 274 -20.44 19.72 -6.05
CA GLU A 274 -19.92 20.69 -5.09
C GLU A 274 -18.95 21.69 -5.72
N LEU A 275 -18.08 21.23 -6.63
CA LEU A 275 -17.19 22.09 -7.41
C LEU A 275 -17.96 23.01 -8.36
N ALA A 276 -19.05 22.51 -8.96
CA ALA A 276 -19.93 23.33 -9.80
C ALA A 276 -20.63 24.40 -8.96
N GLU A 277 -21.19 24.03 -7.80
CA GLU A 277 -21.82 24.96 -6.87
C GLU A 277 -20.84 26.04 -6.38
N LEU A 278 -19.62 25.64 -6.01
CA LEU A 278 -18.55 26.56 -5.63
C LEU A 278 -18.20 27.53 -6.76
N ARG A 279 -18.09 27.03 -8.01
CA ARG A 279 -17.84 27.86 -9.20
C ARG A 279 -18.97 28.86 -9.45
N THR A 280 -20.22 28.43 -9.32
CA THR A 280 -21.42 29.29 -9.48
C THR A 280 -21.42 30.45 -8.50
N VAL A 281 -20.93 30.25 -7.26
CA VAL A 281 -20.86 31.32 -6.26
C VAL A 281 -19.61 32.21 -6.41
N LEU A 282 -18.43 31.62 -6.68
CA LEU A 282 -17.18 32.36 -6.73
C LEU A 282 -17.00 33.22 -7.98
N THR A 283 -17.50 32.78 -9.13
CA THR A 283 -17.37 33.52 -10.39
C THR A 283 -17.97 34.93 -10.30
N PRO A 284 -19.24 35.11 -9.87
CA PRO A 284 -19.83 36.43 -9.73
C PRO A 284 -19.26 37.20 -8.52
N LEU A 285 -18.86 36.51 -7.44
CA LEU A 285 -18.22 37.15 -6.29
C LEU A 285 -16.90 37.83 -6.68
N ALA A 286 -16.08 37.19 -7.50
CA ALA A 286 -14.85 37.76 -8.02
C ALA A 286 -15.09 38.91 -9.02
N ALA A 287 -16.19 38.85 -9.79
CA ALA A 287 -16.58 39.94 -10.68
C ALA A 287 -17.09 41.19 -9.94
N LYS A 288 -17.48 41.06 -8.65
CA LYS A 288 -17.99 42.15 -7.80
C LYS A 288 -17.32 42.15 -6.42
N PRO A 289 -16.04 42.58 -6.31
CA PRO A 289 -15.29 42.54 -5.06
C PRO A 289 -15.90 43.39 -3.93
N GLY A 290 -16.69 44.43 -4.25
CA GLY A 290 -17.39 45.28 -3.26
C GLY A 290 -18.76 44.75 -2.79
N LEU A 291 -19.18 43.57 -3.27
CA LEU A 291 -20.51 43.02 -2.99
C LEU A 291 -20.74 42.77 -1.49
N ARG A 292 -19.69 42.40 -0.76
CA ARG A 292 -19.77 42.16 0.69
C ARG A 292 -20.07 43.46 1.43
N GLU A 293 -19.37 44.54 1.10
CA GLU A 293 -19.53 45.86 1.72
C GLU A 293 -20.93 46.43 1.41
N GLU A 294 -21.41 46.28 0.17
CA GLU A 294 -22.78 46.63 -0.23
C GLU A 294 -23.83 45.85 0.56
N PHE A 295 -23.61 44.55 0.75
CA PHE A 295 -24.48 43.68 1.53
C PHE A 295 -24.54 44.09 3.00
N ASP A 296 -23.38 44.33 3.62
CA ASP A 296 -23.28 44.78 5.02
C ASP A 296 -23.90 46.17 5.22
N ALA A 297 -23.74 47.07 4.26
CA ALA A 297 -24.39 48.39 4.29
C ALA A 297 -25.92 48.26 4.21
N ALA A 298 -26.43 47.37 3.35
CA ALA A 298 -27.86 47.12 3.22
C ALA A 298 -28.48 46.55 4.51
N LEU A 299 -27.77 45.67 5.23
CA LEU A 299 -28.23 45.14 6.53
C LEU A 299 -28.32 46.19 7.63
N LYS A 300 -27.52 47.26 7.57
CA LYS A 300 -27.45 48.33 8.59
C LYS A 300 -28.44 49.48 8.36
N ALA A 301 -29.15 49.49 7.23
CA ALA A 301 -30.08 50.57 6.92
C ALA A 301 -31.22 50.65 7.95
N SER A 302 -31.68 51.86 8.29
CA SER A 302 -32.85 52.05 9.13
C SER A 302 -34.12 51.94 8.29
N GLY A 303 -34.98 50.97 8.61
CA GLY A 303 -36.28 50.79 7.97
C GLY A 303 -37.39 51.62 8.62
N PRO A 304 -38.54 51.79 7.94
CA PRO A 304 -39.72 52.39 8.53
C PRO A 304 -40.18 51.61 9.77
N ARG A 305 -40.77 52.31 10.75
CA ARG A 305 -41.25 51.69 11.99
C ARG A 305 -42.44 50.75 11.71
N PRO A 306 -42.41 49.51 12.21
CA PRO A 306 -43.46 48.52 11.97
C PRO A 306 -44.77 48.88 12.69
N ARG A 307 -45.92 48.56 12.08
CA ARG A 307 -47.26 48.81 12.67
C ARG A 307 -47.66 47.78 13.74
N GLY A 308 -47.00 46.63 13.77
CA GLY A 308 -47.18 45.59 14.79
C GLY A 308 -45.85 44.97 15.22
N ARG A 309 -45.90 44.09 16.23
CA ARG A 309 -44.72 43.43 16.81
C ARG A 309 -45.01 41.99 17.23
N PHE A 310 -43.96 41.19 17.33
CA PHE A 310 -44.04 39.86 17.96
C PHE A 310 -43.68 39.94 19.44
N THR A 311 -44.38 39.16 20.25
CA THR A 311 -44.01 38.89 21.65
C THR A 311 -43.83 37.38 21.82
N VAL A 312 -42.75 36.94 22.49
CA VAL A 312 -42.35 35.52 22.55
C VAL A 312 -41.80 35.16 23.93
N SER A 313 -42.01 33.91 24.35
CA SER A 313 -41.39 33.32 25.55
C SER A 313 -39.92 32.93 25.30
N GLU A 314 -39.25 32.36 26.31
CA GLU A 314 -37.96 31.68 26.10
C GLU A 314 -38.16 30.38 25.30
N LEU A 315 -37.09 29.90 24.66
CA LEU A 315 -37.08 28.60 23.98
C LEU A 315 -36.92 27.49 25.03
N HIS A 316 -37.83 26.52 25.00
CA HIS A 316 -37.78 25.36 25.88
C HIS A 316 -37.17 24.16 25.15
N VAL A 317 -36.24 23.49 25.82
CA VAL A 317 -35.54 22.30 25.30
C VAL A 317 -35.92 21.10 26.17
N HIS A 318 -36.36 20.02 25.53
CA HIS A 318 -36.69 18.76 26.19
C HIS A 318 -36.18 17.58 25.37
N SER A 319 -35.85 16.46 26.01
CA SER A 319 -35.62 15.21 25.29
C SER A 319 -36.92 14.71 24.65
N ALA A 320 -36.85 14.18 23.43
CA ALA A 320 -38.01 13.58 22.75
C ALA A 320 -38.64 12.44 23.58
N ASP A 321 -37.79 11.68 24.29
CA ASP A 321 -38.20 10.56 25.13
C ASP A 321 -38.62 11.00 26.54
N ARG A 322 -38.57 12.30 26.84
CA ARG A 322 -39.03 12.96 28.08
C ARG A 322 -38.34 12.53 29.39
N ASP A 323 -37.33 11.67 29.33
CA ASP A 323 -36.79 10.97 30.50
C ASP A 323 -35.38 11.37 30.96
N GLY A 324 -34.74 12.44 30.45
CA GLY A 324 -33.44 12.83 31.00
C GLY A 324 -32.60 13.88 30.27
N THR A 325 -31.30 13.88 30.60
CA THR A 325 -30.22 14.61 29.93
C THR A 325 -30.05 14.11 28.50
N LEU A 326 -29.78 15.02 27.56
CA LEU A 326 -29.54 14.69 26.16
C LEU A 326 -28.10 14.20 25.97
N ASP A 327 -27.91 13.02 25.40
CA ASP A 327 -26.62 12.49 24.96
C ASP A 327 -26.49 12.54 23.42
N LEU A 328 -25.30 12.25 22.92
CA LEU A 328 -25.08 12.01 21.49
C LEU A 328 -26.03 10.93 20.97
N GLU A 329 -26.48 11.08 19.72
CA GLU A 329 -27.48 10.23 19.04
C GLU A 329 -28.94 10.45 19.49
N ASP A 330 -29.20 11.27 20.52
CA ASP A 330 -30.56 11.60 20.94
C ASP A 330 -31.22 12.65 20.01
N THR A 331 -32.52 12.89 20.24
CA THR A 331 -33.27 13.98 19.61
C THR A 331 -33.78 14.98 20.65
N ALA A 332 -33.35 16.23 20.53
CA ALA A 332 -33.87 17.35 21.31
C ALA A 332 -35.13 17.92 20.65
N VAL A 333 -36.14 18.23 21.44
CA VAL A 333 -37.33 18.97 21.03
C VAL A 333 -37.20 20.39 21.54
N VAL A 334 -37.14 21.35 20.61
CA VAL A 334 -37.10 22.77 20.92
C VAL A 334 -38.45 23.39 20.59
N SER A 335 -39.06 24.08 21.55
CA SER A 335 -40.38 24.67 21.40
C SER A 335 -40.48 26.09 21.95
N ILE A 336 -41.36 26.90 21.36
CA ILE A 336 -41.61 28.29 21.77
C ILE A 336 -43.05 28.69 21.45
N ALA A 337 -43.64 29.53 22.30
CA ALA A 337 -44.92 30.18 22.05
C ALA A 337 -44.70 31.66 21.68
N TYR A 338 -45.49 32.16 20.72
CA TYR A 338 -45.46 33.56 20.32
C TYR A 338 -46.84 34.15 20.05
N TRP A 339 -46.94 35.48 20.14
CA TRP A 339 -48.11 36.28 19.84
C TRP A 339 -47.80 37.34 18.80
N VAL A 340 -48.81 37.72 18.04
CA VAL A 340 -48.76 38.79 17.05
C VAL A 340 -49.62 39.95 17.56
N ASP A 341 -49.00 41.10 17.83
CA ASP A 341 -49.69 42.25 18.40
C ASP A 341 -49.70 43.45 17.44
N GLY A 342 -50.75 44.27 17.50
CA GLY A 342 -50.84 45.55 16.80
C GLY A 342 -51.36 45.48 15.36
N LEU A 343 -51.83 44.30 14.93
CA LEU A 343 -52.60 44.14 13.70
C LEU A 343 -54.09 44.43 13.96
N ALA A 344 -54.83 44.89 12.95
CA ALA A 344 -56.28 45.02 13.08
C ALA A 344 -56.95 43.63 13.25
N PRO A 345 -58.13 43.53 13.90
CA PRO A 345 -58.78 42.23 14.14
C PRO A 345 -59.09 41.40 12.90
N THR A 346 -59.25 42.04 11.74
CA THR A 346 -59.51 41.41 10.45
C THR A 346 -58.25 41.24 9.60
N GLU A 347 -57.10 41.67 10.11
CA GLU A 347 -55.82 41.67 9.40
C GLU A 347 -54.98 40.46 9.83
N SER A 348 -54.36 39.84 8.84
CA SER A 348 -53.41 38.77 9.02
C SER A 348 -52.05 39.16 8.45
N ALA A 349 -50.99 38.62 9.03
CA ALA A 349 -49.64 38.73 8.51
C ALA A 349 -49.12 37.35 8.13
N ARG A 350 -48.39 37.29 7.02
CA ARG A 350 -47.65 36.10 6.63
C ARG A 350 -46.33 36.05 7.40
N VAL A 351 -46.23 35.09 8.30
CA VAL A 351 -45.13 34.89 9.24
C VAL A 351 -44.23 33.78 8.74
N THR A 352 -42.93 34.07 8.69
CA THR A 352 -41.87 33.09 8.49
C THR A 352 -41.31 32.69 9.86
N GLU A 353 -41.52 31.43 10.21
CA GLU A 353 -40.94 30.74 11.37
C GLU A 353 -39.69 30.01 10.90
N ALA A 354 -38.53 30.38 11.44
CA ALA A 354 -37.24 29.84 11.02
C ALA A 354 -36.43 29.39 12.22
N GLY A 355 -36.30 28.08 12.41
CA GLY A 355 -35.48 27.47 13.46
C GLY A 355 -34.28 26.73 12.90
N PHE A 356 -33.12 26.81 13.54
CA PHE A 356 -31.91 26.13 13.08
C PHE A 356 -30.86 25.98 14.19
N LEU A 357 -29.94 25.03 14.00
CA LEU A 357 -28.72 24.95 14.78
C LEU A 357 -27.65 25.89 14.21
N ASP A 358 -27.17 26.79 15.05
CA ASP A 358 -26.03 27.67 14.78
C ASP A 358 -24.77 27.00 15.32
N LEU A 359 -23.96 26.47 14.39
CA LEU A 359 -22.73 25.76 14.72
C LEU A 359 -21.50 26.68 14.63
N GLY A 360 -21.69 28.01 14.68
CA GLY A 360 -20.60 28.98 14.59
C GLY A 360 -19.84 28.85 13.27
N GLU A 361 -18.53 28.66 13.35
CA GLU A 361 -17.67 28.47 12.16
C GLU A 361 -18.06 27.24 11.31
N SER A 362 -18.85 26.31 11.84
CA SER A 362 -19.38 25.17 11.07
C SER A 362 -20.62 25.49 10.23
N GLY A 363 -21.22 26.67 10.39
CA GLY A 363 -22.41 27.10 9.64
C GLY A 363 -23.73 26.71 10.28
N ILE A 364 -24.78 26.67 9.46
CA ILE A 364 -26.17 26.42 9.87
C ILE A 364 -26.60 24.99 9.50
N ALA A 365 -27.13 24.25 10.47
CA ALA A 365 -27.66 22.89 10.30
C ALA A 365 -29.11 22.75 10.78
N HIS A 366 -29.75 21.61 10.46
CA HIS A 366 -31.06 21.18 10.96
C HIS A 366 -32.13 22.28 10.91
N ARG A 367 -32.35 22.80 9.70
CA ARG A 367 -33.17 24.00 9.45
C ARG A 367 -34.64 23.62 9.30
N THR A 368 -35.49 24.29 10.07
CA THR A 368 -36.93 24.27 9.93
C THR A 368 -37.38 25.64 9.44
N LEU A 369 -37.98 25.72 8.26
CA LEU A 369 -38.50 26.96 7.69
C LEU A 369 -39.97 26.76 7.32
N GLN A 370 -40.85 27.51 7.97
CA GLN A 370 -42.29 27.42 7.74
C GLN A 370 -42.87 28.81 7.51
N GLU A 371 -43.74 28.95 6.52
CA GLU A 371 -44.49 30.19 6.28
C GLU A 371 -45.96 29.96 6.59
N THR A 372 -46.49 30.70 7.56
CA THR A 372 -47.87 30.56 8.05
C THR A 372 -48.55 31.91 8.08
N GLU A 373 -49.87 31.93 7.92
CA GLU A 373 -50.66 33.15 8.08
C GLU A 373 -51.14 33.23 9.53
N ARG A 374 -50.92 34.37 10.18
CA ARG A 374 -51.22 34.60 11.60
C ARG A 374 -52.05 35.88 11.75
N MET A 375 -53.12 35.79 12.53
CA MET A 375 -53.95 36.94 12.91
C MET A 375 -53.43 37.58 14.20
N ASN A 376 -53.91 38.78 14.53
CA ASN A 376 -53.67 39.42 15.82
C ASN A 376 -54.05 38.47 16.98
N GLY A 377 -53.18 38.31 17.98
CA GLY A 377 -53.36 37.43 19.15
C GLY A 377 -52.35 36.27 19.21
N GLY A 378 -52.72 35.22 19.97
CA GLY A 378 -51.90 34.03 20.23
C GLY A 378 -52.38 33.27 21.49
N PRO A 379 -51.66 32.23 21.96
CA PRO A 379 -50.35 31.79 21.48
C PRO A 379 -50.40 30.96 20.20
N TYR A 380 -49.45 31.21 19.31
CA TYR A 380 -49.03 30.29 18.27
C TYR A 380 -47.81 29.51 18.74
N LEU A 381 -47.73 28.23 18.37
CA LEU A 381 -46.68 27.32 18.81
C LEU A 381 -45.76 26.94 17.66
N PHE A 382 -44.46 27.05 17.88
CA PHE A 382 -43.43 26.47 17.05
C PHE A 382 -42.75 25.33 17.82
N SER A 383 -42.47 24.23 17.13
CA SER A 383 -41.73 23.09 17.68
C SER A 383 -40.85 22.49 16.58
N ALA A 384 -39.62 22.13 16.93
CA ALA A 384 -38.68 21.47 16.05
C ALA A 384 -37.99 20.31 16.77
N GLN A 385 -37.76 19.24 16.01
CA GLN A 385 -36.93 18.12 16.44
C GLN A 385 -35.52 18.30 15.87
N VAL A 386 -34.53 18.22 16.74
CA VAL A 386 -33.13 18.52 16.45
C VAL A 386 -32.29 17.35 16.91
N PRO A 387 -31.59 16.62 16.02
CA PRO A 387 -30.72 15.54 16.44
C PRO A 387 -29.47 16.10 17.13
N VAL A 388 -29.01 15.37 18.16
CA VAL A 388 -27.78 15.68 18.91
C VAL A 388 -26.64 14.88 18.30
N ASP A 389 -25.99 15.47 17.31
CA ASP A 389 -24.96 14.82 16.48
C ASP A 389 -23.52 15.24 16.83
N ARG A 390 -23.36 16.12 17.82
CA ARG A 390 -22.05 16.69 18.22
C ARG A 390 -21.97 16.85 19.73
N THR A 391 -20.74 16.77 20.23
CA THR A 391 -20.43 16.95 21.65
C THR A 391 -20.39 18.43 22.02
N GLY A 392 -20.73 18.72 23.28
CA GLY A 392 -20.78 20.10 23.79
C GLY A 392 -22.11 20.80 23.51
N PRO A 393 -22.32 22.01 24.07
CA PRO A 393 -23.58 22.73 23.95
C PRO A 393 -23.86 23.12 22.49
N LEU A 394 -25.04 22.77 21.99
CA LEU A 394 -25.48 23.13 20.64
C LEU A 394 -26.41 24.34 20.71
N ARG A 395 -26.08 25.41 19.99
CA ARG A 395 -26.90 26.62 20.00
C ARG A 395 -28.03 26.52 18.99
N TYR A 396 -29.26 26.51 19.48
CA TYR A 396 -30.44 26.59 18.63
C TYR A 396 -30.94 28.04 18.55
N ARG A 397 -31.20 28.52 17.34
CA ARG A 397 -31.73 29.86 17.08
C ARG A 397 -33.09 29.77 16.41
N PHE A 398 -34.03 30.55 16.92
CA PHE A 398 -35.35 30.75 16.35
C PHE A 398 -35.50 32.21 15.92
N HIS A 399 -35.80 32.40 14.65
CA HIS A 399 -36.08 33.69 14.04
C HIS A 399 -37.53 33.71 13.57
N LEU A 400 -38.21 34.81 13.89
CA LEU A 400 -39.58 35.07 13.47
C LEU A 400 -39.63 36.41 12.74
N GLN A 401 -40.14 36.38 11.51
CA GLN A 401 -40.21 37.57 10.65
C GLN A 401 -41.51 37.58 9.85
N ALA A 402 -42.10 38.76 9.62
CA ALA A 402 -43.20 38.95 8.68
C ALA A 402 -43.17 40.36 8.13
N GLY A 403 -43.10 40.53 6.81
CA GLY A 403 -43.31 41.81 6.11
C GLY A 403 -42.91 43.07 6.89
N ALA A 404 -43.92 43.83 7.35
CA ALA A 404 -43.77 45.08 8.09
C ALA A 404 -43.88 44.93 9.63
N LEU A 405 -43.72 43.73 10.20
CA LEU A 405 -43.64 43.49 11.65
C LEU A 405 -42.18 43.53 12.12
N ALA A 406 -41.95 43.95 13.36
CA ALA A 406 -40.61 43.91 13.97
C ALA A 406 -40.11 42.45 14.07
N PRO A 407 -38.96 42.08 13.47
CA PRO A 407 -38.44 40.71 13.59
C PRO A 407 -38.01 40.44 15.03
N ILE A 408 -38.08 39.17 15.45
CA ILE A 408 -37.60 38.73 16.75
C ILE A 408 -36.72 37.48 16.61
N SER A 409 -35.71 37.41 17.47
CA SER A 409 -34.81 36.27 17.58
C SER A 409 -34.76 35.78 19.02
N ARG A 410 -34.75 34.46 19.20
CA ARG A 410 -34.47 33.79 20.46
C ARG A 410 -33.42 32.72 20.23
N GLU A 411 -32.59 32.50 21.22
CA GLU A 411 -31.60 31.43 21.21
C GLU A 411 -31.62 30.68 22.53
N THR A 412 -31.24 29.42 22.48
CA THR A 412 -31.03 28.58 23.66
C THR A 412 -29.91 27.59 23.35
N ASP A 413 -29.20 27.19 24.39
CA ASP A 413 -28.19 26.14 24.29
C ASP A 413 -28.84 24.80 24.66
N ILE A 414 -28.69 23.81 23.79
CA ILE A 414 -29.10 22.43 24.03
C ILE A 414 -27.96 21.77 24.82
N PRO A 415 -28.17 21.41 26.10
CA PRO A 415 -27.12 20.81 26.93
C PRO A 415 -26.90 19.37 26.50
N VAL A 416 -25.72 19.07 25.97
CA VAL A 416 -25.30 17.71 25.60
C VAL A 416 -24.41 17.14 26.69
N SER A 417 -24.79 15.99 27.23
CA SER A 417 -24.04 15.23 28.23
C SER A 417 -22.72 14.71 27.64
N PRO A 418 -21.61 14.75 28.40
CA PRO A 418 -20.33 14.20 27.98
C PRO A 418 -20.24 12.68 28.19
N SER A 419 -21.28 12.04 28.74
CA SER A 419 -21.24 10.63 29.18
C SER A 419 -20.95 9.67 28.04
N LEU A 420 -21.68 9.72 26.91
CA LEU A 420 -21.41 8.82 25.78
C LEU A 420 -20.01 9.01 25.19
N PRO A 421 -19.53 10.24 24.89
CA PRO A 421 -18.14 10.47 24.48
C PRO A 421 -17.09 9.94 25.44
N GLN A 422 -17.27 10.12 26.75
CA GLN A 422 -16.34 9.63 27.76
C GLN A 422 -16.27 8.10 27.77
N GLN A 423 -17.41 7.43 27.68
CA GLN A 423 -17.47 5.97 27.63
C GLN A 423 -16.90 5.41 26.32
N LEU A 424 -17.11 6.08 25.20
CA LEU A 424 -16.46 5.73 23.92
C LEU A 424 -14.94 5.88 24.00
N LEU A 425 -14.44 6.95 24.63
CA LEU A 425 -13.01 7.15 24.85
C LEU A 425 -12.41 6.08 25.77
N ALA A 426 -13.12 5.73 26.86
CA ALA A 426 -12.66 4.68 27.77
C ALA A 426 -12.64 3.29 27.09
N ALA A 427 -13.66 2.96 26.30
CA ALA A 427 -13.69 1.75 25.48
C ALA A 427 -12.55 1.74 24.43
N ALA A 428 -12.27 2.88 23.80
CA ALA A 428 -11.14 3.01 22.88
C ALA A 428 -9.79 2.86 23.59
N GLY A 429 -9.66 3.33 24.83
CA GLY A 429 -8.49 3.10 25.68
C GLY A 429 -8.23 1.62 25.93
N ALA A 430 -9.27 0.85 26.29
CA ALA A 430 -9.15 -0.60 26.41
C ALA A 430 -8.68 -1.26 25.10
N GLN A 431 -9.25 -0.84 23.96
CA GLN A 431 -8.85 -1.35 22.65
C GLN A 431 -7.40 -0.96 22.27
N GLN A 432 -6.95 0.22 22.69
CA GLN A 432 -5.55 0.64 22.49
C GLN A 432 -4.58 -0.26 23.26
N GLU A 433 -4.93 -0.68 24.47
CA GLU A 433 -4.13 -1.67 25.22
C GLU A 433 -4.09 -3.03 24.52
N THR A 434 -5.22 -3.47 23.92
CA THR A 434 -5.24 -4.68 23.07
C THR A 434 -4.22 -4.58 21.92
N VAL A 435 -4.21 -3.46 21.20
CA VAL A 435 -3.29 -3.22 20.06
C VAL A 435 -1.84 -3.08 20.53
N SER A 436 -1.64 -2.61 21.76
CA SER A 436 -0.33 -2.53 22.43
C SER A 436 0.08 -3.85 23.10
N CYS A 437 -0.73 -4.90 22.94
CA CYS A 437 -0.49 -6.26 23.43
C CYS A 437 -0.45 -6.38 24.96
N GLN A 438 -1.08 -5.44 25.65
CA GLN A 438 -1.31 -5.43 27.09
C GLN A 438 -2.71 -6.01 27.36
N PHE A 439 -2.85 -7.34 27.15
CA PHE A 439 -4.16 -7.99 27.17
C PHE A 439 -4.83 -8.00 28.55
N GLU A 440 -4.06 -8.16 29.62
CA GLU A 440 -4.58 -8.12 31.00
C GLU A 440 -5.15 -6.74 31.35
N ASP A 441 -4.42 -5.67 31.00
CA ASP A 441 -4.88 -4.29 31.22
C ASP A 441 -6.11 -3.96 30.35
N SER A 442 -6.12 -4.43 29.10
CA SER A 442 -7.25 -4.30 28.20
C SER A 442 -8.52 -4.99 28.73
N GLU A 443 -8.40 -6.16 29.34
CA GLU A 443 -9.51 -6.90 29.94
C GLU A 443 -10.05 -6.15 31.16
N ALA A 444 -9.16 -5.71 32.07
CA ALA A 444 -9.54 -4.95 33.27
C ALA A 444 -10.22 -3.62 32.92
N LEU A 445 -9.70 -2.88 31.94
CA LEU A 445 -10.32 -1.64 31.45
C LEU A 445 -11.68 -1.89 30.80
N SER A 446 -11.82 -2.98 30.04
CA SER A 446 -13.11 -3.35 29.44
C SER A 446 -14.16 -3.69 30.50
N GLU A 447 -13.78 -4.42 31.55
CA GLU A 447 -14.67 -4.73 32.68
C GLU A 447 -15.08 -3.45 33.44
N ALA A 448 -14.15 -2.52 33.65
CA ALA A 448 -14.44 -1.23 34.27
C ALA A 448 -15.44 -0.41 33.46
N VAL A 449 -15.24 -0.31 32.15
CA VAL A 449 -16.17 0.38 31.22
C VAL A 449 -17.55 -0.29 31.22
N GLU A 450 -17.59 -1.62 31.22
CA GLU A 450 -18.86 -2.35 31.28
C GLU A 450 -19.66 -2.03 32.56
N LYS A 451 -19.01 -2.00 33.72
CA LYS A 451 -19.63 -1.64 35.00
C LYS A 451 -20.16 -0.21 35.01
N GLU A 452 -19.45 0.73 34.38
CA GLU A 452 -19.91 2.12 34.25
C GLU A 452 -21.09 2.27 33.29
N LEU A 453 -21.19 1.41 32.27
CA LEU A 453 -22.28 1.41 31.28
C LEU A 453 -23.57 0.76 31.79
N GLU A 454 -23.49 -0.16 32.75
CA GLU A 454 -24.65 -0.86 33.32
C GLU A 454 -25.77 0.08 33.83
N PRO A 455 -25.50 1.11 34.65
CA PRO A 455 -26.55 2.05 35.09
C PRO A 455 -27.13 2.93 33.96
N LEU A 456 -26.42 3.08 32.84
CA LEU A 456 -26.83 3.90 31.69
C LEU A 456 -27.56 3.08 30.60
N SER A 457 -27.66 1.77 30.77
CA SER A 457 -28.18 0.82 29.77
C SER A 457 -29.67 0.98 29.42
N ALA A 458 -30.39 1.85 30.12
CA ALA A 458 -31.76 2.25 29.78
C ALA A 458 -31.83 2.90 28.38
N GLN A 459 -30.78 3.65 27.98
CA GLN A 459 -30.72 4.25 26.65
C GLN A 459 -30.09 3.29 25.61
N PRO A 460 -30.61 3.22 24.38
CA PRO A 460 -30.15 2.27 23.36
C PRO A 460 -28.66 2.38 22.98
N GLN A 461 -28.08 3.57 22.99
CA GLN A 461 -26.68 3.83 22.64
C GLN A 461 -25.72 3.20 23.65
N PHE A 462 -25.95 3.39 24.95
CA PHE A 462 -25.12 2.80 26.00
C PHE A 462 -25.26 1.28 26.04
N LYS A 463 -26.47 0.75 25.81
CA LYS A 463 -26.69 -0.70 25.69
C LYS A 463 -25.93 -1.32 24.51
N ARG A 464 -25.91 -0.66 23.36
CA ARG A 464 -25.14 -1.08 22.18
C ARG A 464 -23.63 -1.05 22.47
N LEU A 465 -23.14 0.02 23.09
CA LEU A 465 -21.73 0.14 23.49
C LEU A 465 -21.32 -0.95 24.48
N ALA A 466 -22.12 -1.21 25.51
CA ALA A 466 -21.86 -2.27 26.50
C ALA A 466 -21.76 -3.66 25.85
N ALA A 467 -22.64 -3.96 24.89
CA ALA A 467 -22.57 -5.21 24.13
C ALA A 467 -21.28 -5.32 23.30
N SER A 468 -20.82 -4.21 22.71
CA SER A 468 -19.56 -4.16 21.97
C SER A 468 -18.35 -4.35 22.89
N VAL A 469 -18.33 -3.69 24.04
CA VAL A 469 -17.24 -3.81 25.04
C VAL A 469 -17.15 -5.25 25.57
N ARG A 470 -18.29 -5.87 25.93
CA ARG A 470 -18.36 -7.29 26.33
C ARG A 470 -17.76 -8.23 25.29
N LYS A 471 -18.13 -8.02 24.02
CA LYS A 471 -17.61 -8.84 22.93
C LYS A 471 -16.09 -8.68 22.80
N ASN A 472 -15.60 -7.43 22.81
CA ASN A 472 -14.18 -7.15 22.75
C ASN A 472 -13.43 -7.80 23.93
N ALA A 473 -13.96 -7.71 25.16
CA ALA A 473 -13.36 -8.37 26.32
C ALA A 473 -13.25 -9.89 26.13
N ALA A 474 -14.32 -10.54 25.63
CA ALA A 474 -14.31 -11.97 25.35
C ALA A 474 -13.30 -12.35 24.25
N ASP A 475 -13.15 -11.52 23.21
CA ASP A 475 -12.17 -11.72 22.15
C ASP A 475 -10.73 -11.53 22.69
N VAL A 476 -10.50 -10.51 23.53
CA VAL A 476 -9.20 -10.22 24.17
C VAL A 476 -8.75 -11.34 25.08
N ALA A 477 -9.66 -11.96 25.85
CA ALA A 477 -9.34 -13.08 26.74
C ALA A 477 -8.72 -14.30 26.03
N LEU A 478 -8.89 -14.43 24.71
CA LEU A 478 -8.31 -15.51 23.91
C LEU A 478 -6.90 -15.19 23.37
N LEU A 479 -6.50 -13.92 23.36
CA LEU A 479 -5.25 -13.45 22.75
C LEU A 479 -3.98 -13.84 23.55
N PRO A 480 -3.94 -13.88 24.89
CA PRO A 480 -2.78 -14.35 25.64
C PRO A 480 -2.33 -15.77 25.23
N ALA A 481 -3.29 -16.69 25.08
CA ALA A 481 -3.01 -18.06 24.66
C ALA A 481 -2.50 -18.14 23.20
N ALA A 482 -2.92 -17.21 22.33
CA ALA A 482 -2.38 -17.11 20.98
C ALA A 482 -0.95 -16.55 20.97
N LEU A 483 -0.66 -15.55 21.79
CA LEU A 483 0.69 -14.99 21.96
C LEU A 483 1.66 -16.04 22.51
N GLU A 484 1.24 -16.82 23.50
CA GLU A 484 2.03 -17.92 24.04
C GLU A 484 2.35 -18.98 22.97
N LYS A 485 1.40 -19.31 22.09
CA LYS A 485 1.64 -20.22 20.95
C LYS A 485 2.67 -19.67 19.97
N VAL A 486 2.66 -18.37 19.68
CA VAL A 486 3.66 -17.72 18.82
C VAL A 486 5.05 -17.80 19.47
N GLN A 487 5.15 -17.46 20.75
CA GLN A 487 6.41 -17.50 21.49
C GLN A 487 6.95 -18.93 21.62
N GLY A 488 6.08 -19.88 21.96
CA GLY A 488 6.39 -21.30 22.07
C GLY A 488 6.76 -21.97 20.74
N ALA A 489 6.44 -21.35 19.59
CA ALA A 489 6.85 -21.86 18.28
C ALA A 489 8.30 -21.49 17.92
N LEU A 490 8.89 -20.45 18.51
CA LEU A 490 10.18 -19.90 18.09
C LEU A 490 11.34 -20.85 18.36
N GLU A 491 11.52 -21.30 19.60
CA GLU A 491 12.65 -22.16 19.96
C GLU A 491 12.59 -23.52 19.23
N PRO A 492 11.44 -24.22 19.15
CA PRO A 492 11.34 -25.41 18.32
C PRO A 492 11.62 -25.14 16.84
N SER A 493 11.22 -23.98 16.29
CA SER A 493 11.50 -23.62 14.89
C SER A 493 12.98 -23.32 14.65
N ARG A 494 13.66 -22.69 15.61
CA ARG A 494 15.12 -22.48 15.57
C ARG A 494 15.86 -23.80 15.56
N LEU A 495 15.42 -24.72 16.42
CA LEU A 495 15.99 -26.06 16.51
C LEU A 495 15.76 -26.89 15.24
N TYR A 496 14.57 -26.81 14.64
CA TYR A 496 14.30 -27.48 13.36
C TYR A 496 14.95 -26.81 12.15
N ALA A 497 15.26 -25.52 12.24
CA ALA A 497 16.04 -24.86 11.22
C ALA A 497 17.53 -25.19 11.34
N SER A 498 18.06 -25.53 12.54
CA SER A 498 19.49 -25.71 12.78
C SER A 498 20.06 -27.05 12.29
N GLY A 499 21.37 -27.06 11.99
CA GLY A 499 22.10 -28.29 11.65
C GLY A 499 22.25 -29.31 12.78
N GLU A 500 21.82 -29.01 14.01
CA GLU A 500 21.99 -29.90 15.17
C GLU A 500 21.02 -31.09 15.16
N GLN A 501 19.78 -30.89 14.69
CA GLN A 501 18.76 -31.95 14.69
C GLN A 501 18.74 -32.78 13.41
N CYS A 502 19.29 -32.29 12.30
CA CYS A 502 19.29 -32.93 10.99
C CYS A 502 17.91 -33.33 10.43
N THR A 503 16.83 -32.88 11.06
CA THR A 503 15.45 -33.17 10.71
C THR A 503 14.75 -31.84 10.46
N PHE A 504 14.98 -31.29 9.28
CA PHE A 504 14.47 -29.97 8.92
C PHE A 504 12.94 -29.99 8.73
N ARG A 505 12.23 -29.23 9.56
CA ARG A 505 10.76 -29.12 9.55
C ARG A 505 10.31 -27.67 9.66
N SER A 506 9.28 -27.33 8.91
CA SER A 506 8.74 -25.98 8.80
C SER A 506 7.37 -25.80 9.46
N ASP A 507 6.77 -26.90 9.94
CA ASP A 507 5.43 -26.96 10.53
C ASP A 507 5.32 -26.09 11.77
N ARG A 508 6.33 -26.09 12.65
CA ARG A 508 6.32 -25.24 13.85
C ARG A 508 6.33 -23.76 13.50
N ALA A 509 7.12 -23.36 12.50
CA ALA A 509 7.18 -21.97 12.06
C ALA A 509 5.85 -21.55 11.39
N GLU A 510 5.24 -22.44 10.60
CA GLU A 510 3.93 -22.22 9.97
C GLU A 510 2.80 -22.09 10.99
N HIS A 511 2.77 -22.94 12.02
CA HIS A 511 1.79 -22.83 13.12
C HIS A 511 2.00 -21.52 13.90
N GLY A 512 3.25 -21.10 14.13
CA GLY A 512 3.58 -19.81 14.75
C GLY A 512 3.09 -18.63 13.91
N LEU A 513 3.29 -18.67 12.59
CA LEU A 513 2.79 -17.64 11.67
C LEU A 513 1.25 -17.58 11.64
N THR A 514 0.60 -18.74 11.68
CA THR A 514 -0.87 -18.83 11.72
C THR A 514 -1.42 -18.26 13.03
N ALA A 515 -0.79 -18.57 14.17
CA ALA A 515 -1.16 -17.99 15.46
C ALA A 515 -0.91 -16.47 15.50
N LEU A 516 0.18 -16.00 14.89
CA LEU A 516 0.52 -14.58 14.79
C LEU A 516 -0.50 -13.80 13.95
N ALA A 517 -1.03 -14.41 12.89
CA ALA A 517 -2.09 -13.80 12.07
C ALA A 517 -3.41 -13.57 12.85
N GLY A 518 -3.62 -14.30 13.94
CA GLY A 518 -4.75 -14.11 14.85
C GLY A 518 -4.56 -13.01 15.91
N LEU A 519 -3.36 -12.43 16.01
CA LEU A 519 -3.05 -11.37 16.97
C LEU A 519 -3.22 -9.97 16.35
N PRO A 520 -3.50 -8.93 17.15
CA PRO A 520 -3.50 -7.54 16.69
C PRO A 520 -2.17 -7.14 16.05
N ALA A 521 -2.24 -6.25 15.04
CA ALA A 521 -1.05 -5.67 14.43
C ALA A 521 -0.25 -4.89 15.49
N GLY A 522 1.05 -5.15 15.59
CA GLY A 522 1.92 -4.61 16.64
C GLY A 522 2.39 -5.65 17.66
N CYS A 523 1.68 -6.77 17.81
CA CYS A 523 2.09 -7.87 18.69
C CYS A 523 3.19 -8.77 18.13
N ASP A 524 3.76 -8.38 16.97
CA ASP A 524 4.95 -9.00 16.40
C ASP A 524 6.25 -8.34 16.88
N ALA A 525 6.19 -7.19 17.55
CA ALA A 525 7.36 -6.48 18.07
C ALA A 525 7.89 -7.16 19.34
N ARG A 526 9.18 -7.55 19.33
CA ARG A 526 9.87 -7.98 20.56
C ARG A 526 10.28 -6.75 21.39
N PRO A 527 10.18 -6.80 22.73
CA PRO A 527 10.62 -5.72 23.61
C PRO A 527 12.14 -5.41 23.50
N GLU A 528 12.93 -6.32 22.94
CA GLU A 528 14.40 -6.21 22.85
C GLU A 528 14.93 -5.85 21.44
N GLY A 529 14.12 -5.22 20.59
CA GLY A 529 14.60 -4.41 19.45
C GLY A 529 15.31 -5.10 18.28
N ALA A 530 15.49 -6.44 18.25
CA ALA A 530 16.34 -7.07 17.24
C ALA A 530 15.63 -7.86 16.11
N SER A 531 14.34 -8.18 16.20
CA SER A 531 13.58 -8.73 15.06
C SER A 531 12.08 -8.80 15.34
N ASN A 532 11.27 -8.45 14.34
CA ASN A 532 9.84 -8.76 14.35
C ASN A 532 9.66 -10.29 14.32
N LEU A 533 8.79 -10.81 15.19
CA LEU A 533 8.46 -12.24 15.31
C LEU A 533 8.03 -12.84 13.97
N SER A 534 7.26 -12.08 13.18
CA SER A 534 6.85 -12.42 11.83
C SER A 534 8.05 -12.71 10.91
N ARG A 535 9.02 -11.79 10.88
CA ARG A 535 10.23 -11.93 10.04
C ARG A 535 11.08 -13.11 10.48
N GLU A 536 11.25 -13.31 11.78
CA GLU A 536 12.04 -14.41 12.29
C GLU A 536 11.38 -15.76 11.97
N LEU A 537 10.07 -15.91 12.19
CA LEU A 537 9.35 -17.14 11.85
C LEU A 537 9.35 -17.41 10.33
N LEU A 538 9.18 -16.38 9.48
CA LEU A 538 9.30 -16.51 8.02
C LEU A 538 10.70 -16.95 7.60
N ARG A 539 11.74 -16.37 8.21
CA ARG A 539 13.13 -16.76 7.96
C ARG A 539 13.36 -18.22 8.35
N LEU A 540 12.92 -18.64 9.53
CA LEU A 540 13.07 -20.01 10.03
C LEU A 540 12.31 -21.02 9.15
N HIS A 541 11.08 -20.69 8.75
CA HIS A 541 10.29 -21.48 7.81
C HIS A 541 11.06 -21.71 6.49
N ARG A 542 11.56 -20.62 5.89
CA ARG A 542 12.31 -20.68 4.62
C ARG A 542 13.59 -21.50 4.76
N VAL A 543 14.39 -21.24 5.79
CA VAL A 543 15.67 -21.96 6.02
C VAL A 543 15.42 -23.46 6.20
N ALA A 544 14.42 -23.85 7.01
CA ALA A 544 14.08 -25.25 7.22
C ALA A 544 13.61 -25.93 5.91
N GLU A 545 12.76 -25.27 5.12
CA GLU A 545 12.30 -25.79 3.82
C GLU A 545 13.44 -25.95 2.81
N GLU A 546 14.28 -24.92 2.65
CA GLU A 546 15.41 -24.98 1.74
C GLU A 546 16.38 -26.10 2.09
N ARG A 547 16.70 -26.26 3.39
CA ARG A 547 17.58 -27.34 3.88
C ARG A 547 16.97 -28.72 3.63
N ARG A 548 15.67 -28.90 3.89
CA ARG A 548 14.94 -30.14 3.60
C ARG A 548 15.02 -30.49 2.11
N LEU A 549 14.70 -29.52 1.24
CA LEU A 549 14.72 -29.71 -0.21
C LEU A 549 16.13 -30.06 -0.73
N ARG A 550 17.18 -29.46 -0.15
CA ARG A 550 18.57 -29.81 -0.49
C ARG A 550 18.92 -31.24 -0.09
N GLN A 551 18.50 -31.69 1.10
CA GLN A 551 18.74 -33.07 1.55
C GLN A 551 18.02 -34.10 0.65
N ASP A 552 16.76 -33.82 0.29
CA ASP A 552 15.99 -34.69 -0.60
C ASP A 552 16.57 -34.72 -2.02
N ALA A 553 16.96 -33.55 -2.54
CA ALA A 553 17.65 -33.43 -3.83
C ALA A 553 19.00 -34.17 -3.82
N PHE A 554 19.78 -34.07 -2.74
CA PHE A 554 21.03 -34.81 -2.58
C PHE A 554 20.79 -36.32 -2.70
N ARG A 555 19.87 -36.88 -1.91
CA ARG A 555 19.56 -38.33 -1.93
C ARG A 555 19.14 -38.80 -3.32
N LYS A 556 18.27 -38.04 -3.99
CA LYS A 556 17.81 -38.34 -5.35
C LYS A 556 18.98 -38.32 -6.34
N THR A 557 19.82 -37.31 -6.27
CA THR A 557 20.97 -37.12 -7.19
C THR A 557 22.03 -38.21 -6.97
N VAL A 558 22.26 -38.64 -5.73
CA VAL A 558 23.16 -39.76 -5.41
C VAL A 558 22.63 -41.09 -5.96
N ALA A 559 21.32 -41.34 -5.82
CA ALA A 559 20.71 -42.54 -6.39
C ALA A 559 20.82 -42.56 -7.93
N GLU A 560 20.64 -41.41 -8.57
CA GLU A 560 20.82 -41.26 -10.02
C GLU A 560 22.28 -41.48 -10.44
N ALA A 561 23.25 -40.91 -9.73
CA ALA A 561 24.67 -41.14 -9.98
C ALA A 561 25.05 -42.62 -9.88
N ARG A 562 24.56 -43.32 -8.86
CA ARG A 562 24.74 -44.78 -8.69
C ARG A 562 24.09 -45.58 -9.82
N SER A 563 22.92 -45.15 -10.30
CA SER A 563 22.27 -45.78 -11.45
C SER A 563 23.05 -45.59 -12.74
N LEU A 564 23.62 -44.41 -12.98
CA LEU A 564 24.50 -44.12 -14.13
C LEU A 564 25.80 -44.93 -14.06
N GLU A 565 26.37 -45.05 -12.86
CA GLU A 565 27.54 -45.89 -12.61
C GLU A 565 27.24 -47.37 -12.90
N ALA A 566 26.10 -47.89 -12.44
CA ALA A 566 25.66 -49.25 -12.74
C ALA A 566 25.34 -49.47 -14.24
N ALA A 567 24.95 -48.41 -14.94
CA ALA A 567 24.74 -48.39 -16.39
C ALA A 567 26.04 -48.14 -17.19
N CYS A 568 27.20 -48.17 -16.54
CA CYS A 568 28.52 -48.01 -17.16
C CYS A 568 28.73 -46.65 -17.85
N ARG A 569 28.18 -45.57 -17.28
CA ARG A 569 28.39 -44.18 -17.70
C ARG A 569 29.20 -43.40 -16.65
N PRO A 570 30.50 -43.69 -16.47
CA PRO A 570 31.29 -43.15 -15.36
C PRO A 570 31.49 -41.63 -15.43
N ASP A 571 31.55 -41.04 -16.64
CA ASP A 571 31.69 -39.59 -16.82
C ASP A 571 30.44 -38.84 -16.35
N ASP A 572 29.26 -39.31 -16.75
CA ASP A 572 27.99 -38.71 -16.32
C ASP A 572 27.76 -38.94 -14.82
N ALA A 573 28.08 -40.14 -14.31
CA ALA A 573 28.01 -40.44 -12.88
C ALA A 573 28.91 -39.52 -12.04
N ALA A 574 30.16 -39.26 -12.49
CA ALA A 574 31.08 -38.36 -11.80
C ALA A 574 30.55 -36.92 -11.75
N GLN A 575 29.97 -36.42 -12.85
CA GLN A 575 29.33 -35.10 -12.88
C GLN A 575 28.12 -35.03 -11.93
N THR A 576 27.28 -36.07 -11.92
CA THR A 576 26.10 -36.14 -11.05
C THR A 576 26.50 -36.26 -9.57
N TYR A 577 27.54 -37.02 -9.23
CA TYR A 577 28.10 -37.03 -7.86
C TYR A 577 28.66 -35.66 -7.44
N ALA A 578 29.37 -34.95 -8.34
CA ALA A 578 29.87 -33.60 -8.05
C ALA A 578 28.72 -32.61 -7.83
N ALA A 579 27.67 -32.66 -8.67
CA ALA A 579 26.47 -31.86 -8.51
C ALA A 579 25.73 -32.16 -7.20
N ALA A 580 25.64 -33.43 -6.80
CA ALA A 580 25.08 -33.82 -5.51
C ALA A 580 25.86 -33.18 -4.35
N MET A 581 27.20 -33.27 -4.35
CA MET A 581 28.03 -32.68 -3.29
C MET A 581 27.85 -31.16 -3.20
N ALA A 582 27.76 -30.46 -4.34
CA ALA A 582 27.56 -29.00 -4.38
C ALA A 582 26.28 -28.55 -3.65
N LEU A 583 25.21 -29.36 -3.66
CA LEU A 583 23.95 -29.06 -2.95
C LEU A 583 24.15 -28.93 -1.43
N LEU A 584 24.97 -29.81 -0.84
CA LEU A 584 25.27 -29.79 0.60
C LEU A 584 26.43 -28.83 0.94
N GLU A 585 27.36 -28.58 0.02
CA GLU A 585 28.43 -27.58 0.23
C GLU A 585 27.89 -26.14 0.24
N ALA A 586 26.80 -25.87 -0.49
CA ALA A 586 26.14 -24.58 -0.50
C ALA A 586 25.46 -24.21 0.84
N ASP A 587 25.26 -25.18 1.75
CA ASP A 587 24.83 -24.92 3.14
C ASP A 587 25.35 -26.04 4.06
N PRO A 588 26.51 -25.84 4.69
CA PRO A 588 27.16 -26.86 5.51
C PRO A 588 26.30 -27.40 6.66
N GLU A 589 25.33 -26.64 7.16
CA GLU A 589 24.44 -27.13 8.22
C GLU A 589 23.46 -28.20 7.71
N SER A 590 23.17 -28.22 6.41
CA SER A 590 22.36 -29.30 5.80
C SER A 590 23.12 -30.63 5.70
N ARG A 591 24.46 -30.58 5.82
CA ARG A 591 25.38 -31.71 5.78
C ARG A 591 25.56 -32.27 7.19
N CYS A 592 24.64 -33.14 7.60
CA CYS A 592 24.68 -33.69 8.95
C CYS A 592 24.04 -35.08 9.04
N GLY A 593 24.26 -35.78 10.16
CA GLY A 593 23.79 -37.16 10.36
C GLY A 593 24.33 -38.14 9.32
N GLU A 594 23.48 -39.03 8.81
CA GLU A 594 23.84 -40.02 7.79
C GLU A 594 24.28 -39.39 6.46
N LEU A 595 23.82 -38.17 6.15
CA LEU A 595 24.17 -37.49 4.92
C LEU A 595 25.62 -36.99 4.91
N GLU A 596 26.20 -36.65 6.06
CA GLU A 596 27.64 -36.36 6.20
C GLU A 596 28.48 -37.60 5.83
N GLN A 597 28.03 -38.78 6.28
CA GLN A 597 28.71 -40.05 5.97
C GLN A 597 28.60 -40.38 4.48
N GLN A 598 27.43 -40.19 3.87
CA GLN A 598 27.24 -40.39 2.44
C GLN A 598 28.05 -39.40 1.62
N PHE A 599 28.06 -38.12 1.99
CA PHE A 599 28.88 -37.08 1.37
C PHE A 599 30.37 -37.46 1.43
N THR A 600 30.85 -37.88 2.59
CA THR A 600 32.24 -38.30 2.80
C THR A 600 32.58 -39.55 1.98
N THR A 601 31.67 -40.52 1.91
CA THR A 601 31.81 -41.73 1.08
C THR A 601 31.93 -41.37 -0.40
N ILE A 602 31.10 -40.44 -0.89
CA ILE A 602 31.16 -39.99 -2.29
C ILE A 602 32.50 -39.29 -2.55
N ARG A 603 32.89 -38.37 -1.67
CA ARG A 603 34.12 -37.59 -1.80
C ARG A 603 35.38 -38.46 -1.80
N LEU A 604 35.44 -39.46 -0.92
CA LEU A 604 36.65 -40.28 -0.73
C LEU A 604 36.70 -41.53 -1.61
N LEU A 605 35.54 -42.09 -1.98
CA LEU A 605 35.46 -43.39 -2.64
C LEU A 605 34.74 -43.32 -4.00
N ASP A 606 33.47 -42.92 -4.05
CA ASP A 606 32.68 -43.05 -5.28
C ASP A 606 33.17 -42.11 -6.40
N LEU A 607 33.48 -40.84 -6.07
CA LEU A 607 33.96 -39.85 -7.05
C LEU A 607 35.38 -40.19 -7.58
N PRO A 608 36.38 -40.54 -6.74
CA PRO A 608 37.66 -41.02 -7.24
C PRO A 608 37.56 -42.33 -8.03
N ARG A 609 36.68 -43.26 -7.62
CA ARG A 609 36.46 -44.53 -8.33
C ARG A 609 35.90 -44.30 -9.74
N THR A 610 34.85 -43.49 -9.87
CA THR A 610 34.24 -43.16 -11.17
C THR A 610 35.21 -42.40 -12.06
N GLY A 611 35.94 -41.42 -11.52
CA GLY A 611 37.00 -40.72 -12.25
C GLY A 611 38.12 -41.65 -12.74
N SER A 612 38.53 -42.62 -11.91
CA SER A 612 39.53 -43.63 -12.29
C SER A 612 39.01 -44.60 -13.37
N MET A 613 37.72 -44.96 -13.34
CA MET A 613 37.10 -45.79 -14.38
C MET A 613 37.09 -45.10 -15.74
N THR A 614 36.79 -43.80 -15.79
CA THR A 614 36.94 -43.01 -17.03
C THR A 614 38.37 -43.04 -17.54
N GLU A 615 39.35 -42.80 -16.67
CA GLU A 615 40.76 -42.71 -17.05
C GLU A 615 41.28 -44.06 -17.59
N LEU A 616 40.92 -45.17 -16.92
CA LEU A 616 41.23 -46.52 -17.38
C LEU A 616 40.54 -46.86 -18.72
N GLY A 617 39.28 -46.46 -18.90
CA GLY A 617 38.57 -46.64 -20.17
C GLY A 617 39.30 -45.98 -21.35
N ARG A 618 39.75 -44.73 -21.19
CA ARG A 618 40.54 -44.02 -22.21
C ARG A 618 41.89 -44.70 -22.50
N ILE A 619 42.53 -45.24 -21.47
CA ILE A 619 43.79 -46.00 -21.64
C ILE A 619 43.54 -47.27 -22.46
N TYR A 620 42.49 -48.02 -22.14
CA TYR A 620 42.15 -49.23 -22.89
C TYR A 620 41.75 -48.93 -24.33
N ASP A 621 40.96 -47.89 -24.58
CA ASP A 621 40.61 -47.44 -25.94
C ASP A 621 41.87 -47.07 -26.75
N SER A 622 42.81 -46.34 -26.14
CA SER A 622 44.08 -45.97 -26.77
C SER A 622 44.96 -47.20 -27.10
N LEU A 623 44.97 -48.21 -26.22
CA LEU A 623 45.69 -49.47 -26.47
C LEU A 623 45.04 -50.30 -27.59
N VAL A 624 43.70 -50.38 -27.63
CA VAL A 624 42.96 -51.00 -28.74
C VAL A 624 43.26 -50.29 -30.06
N GLU A 625 43.25 -48.95 -30.06
CA GLU A 625 43.54 -48.16 -31.25
C GLU A 625 45.00 -48.35 -31.71
N ARG A 626 45.95 -48.36 -30.76
CA ARG A 626 47.36 -48.64 -31.06
C ARG A 626 47.52 -50.02 -31.67
N ALA A 627 46.94 -51.06 -31.08
CA ALA A 627 46.98 -52.40 -31.66
C ALA A 627 46.36 -52.45 -33.06
N SER A 628 45.25 -51.76 -33.29
CA SER A 628 44.60 -51.65 -34.59
C SER A 628 45.51 -50.99 -35.65
N ARG A 629 46.30 -49.98 -35.25
CA ARG A 629 47.29 -49.34 -36.14
C ARG A 629 48.41 -50.30 -36.53
N TYR A 630 48.99 -51.02 -35.56
CA TYR A 630 50.03 -52.04 -35.84
C TYR A 630 49.51 -53.12 -36.78
N PHE A 631 48.28 -53.59 -36.56
CA PHE A 631 47.60 -54.52 -37.46
C PHE A 631 47.45 -53.95 -38.88
N SER A 632 47.00 -52.69 -39.02
CA SER A 632 46.75 -52.05 -40.33
C SER A 632 48.01 -51.84 -41.18
N VAL A 633 49.20 -51.75 -40.56
CA VAL A 633 50.49 -51.60 -41.27
C VAL A 633 51.21 -52.93 -41.47
N GLY A 634 50.55 -54.07 -41.20
CA GLY A 634 51.08 -55.41 -41.43
C GLY A 634 51.95 -55.98 -40.30
N ASP A 635 52.09 -55.29 -39.15
CA ASP A 635 52.80 -55.80 -37.97
C ASP A 635 51.84 -56.57 -37.06
N TYR A 636 51.46 -57.77 -37.51
CA TYR A 636 50.52 -58.65 -36.81
C TYR A 636 51.05 -59.13 -35.45
N ARG A 637 52.37 -59.29 -35.32
CA ARG A 637 52.99 -59.69 -34.05
C ARG A 637 52.93 -58.55 -33.03
N GLY A 638 53.25 -57.32 -33.44
CA GLY A 638 53.13 -56.14 -32.58
C GLY A 638 51.68 -55.87 -32.15
N ALA A 639 50.70 -56.19 -32.99
CA ALA A 639 49.28 -56.13 -32.62
C ALA A 639 48.94 -57.16 -31.51
N ILE A 640 49.36 -58.43 -31.65
CA ILE A 640 49.10 -59.48 -30.65
C ILE A 640 49.79 -59.19 -29.31
N GLU A 641 51.03 -58.70 -29.34
CA GLU A 641 51.79 -58.34 -28.14
C GLU A 641 51.09 -57.25 -27.30
N ILE A 642 50.23 -56.43 -27.92
CA ILE A 642 49.39 -55.43 -27.23
C ILE A 642 48.03 -56.01 -26.83
N THR A 643 47.35 -56.73 -27.74
CA THR A 643 45.97 -57.21 -27.48
C THR A 643 45.89 -58.37 -26.50
N ALA A 644 46.86 -59.29 -26.48
CA ALA A 644 46.84 -60.44 -25.58
C ALA A 644 46.88 -60.06 -24.09
N PRO A 645 47.82 -59.21 -23.61
CA PRO A 645 47.79 -58.75 -22.22
C PRO A 645 46.57 -57.86 -21.95
N LEU A 646 46.13 -57.03 -22.91
CA LEU A 646 44.93 -56.20 -22.76
C LEU A 646 43.66 -57.05 -22.56
N LEU A 647 43.49 -58.12 -23.33
CA LEU A 647 42.38 -59.05 -23.17
C LEU A 647 42.41 -59.75 -21.81
N SER A 648 43.58 -60.21 -21.36
CA SER A 648 43.71 -60.79 -20.02
C SER A 648 43.32 -59.82 -18.90
N ILE A 649 43.66 -58.53 -19.04
CA ILE A 649 43.30 -57.47 -18.09
C ILE A 649 41.78 -57.22 -18.15
N LEU A 650 41.23 -57.03 -19.36
CA LEU A 650 39.79 -56.82 -19.57
C LEU A 650 38.96 -58.04 -19.15
N ASP A 651 39.54 -59.23 -19.20
CA ASP A 651 38.90 -60.48 -18.79
C ASP A 651 38.78 -60.62 -17.28
N ALA A 652 39.74 -60.06 -16.54
CA ALA A 652 39.76 -60.03 -15.09
C ALA A 652 38.85 -58.92 -14.50
N LEU A 653 38.34 -58.01 -15.32
CA LEU A 653 37.46 -56.92 -14.89
C LEU A 653 35.97 -57.30 -14.98
N PRO A 654 35.10 -56.74 -14.12
CA PRO A 654 33.64 -56.96 -14.19
C PRO A 654 33.10 -56.63 -15.59
N SER A 655 32.30 -57.56 -16.16
CA SER A 655 32.18 -57.69 -17.62
C SER A 655 31.53 -56.49 -18.33
N ARG A 656 30.49 -55.88 -17.77
CA ARG A 656 29.54 -55.03 -18.53
C ARG A 656 30.10 -53.69 -19.04
N CYS A 657 31.03 -53.05 -18.32
CA CYS A 657 31.45 -51.68 -18.66
C CYS A 657 32.58 -51.60 -19.69
N HIS A 658 33.23 -52.73 -19.98
CA HIS A 658 34.36 -52.78 -20.91
C HIS A 658 34.14 -53.80 -22.04
N GLU A 659 32.90 -54.28 -22.26
CA GLU A 659 32.58 -55.25 -23.32
C GLU A 659 32.96 -54.72 -24.70
N ARG A 660 32.79 -53.42 -24.95
CA ARG A 660 33.16 -52.79 -26.22
C ARG A 660 34.67 -52.89 -26.47
N GLN A 661 35.49 -52.50 -25.47
CA GLN A 661 36.94 -52.58 -25.57
C GLN A 661 37.42 -54.02 -25.70
N ARG A 662 36.79 -54.94 -24.96
CA ARG A 662 37.05 -56.37 -25.01
C ARG A 662 36.74 -56.96 -26.38
N ALA A 663 35.59 -56.64 -26.96
CA ALA A 663 35.20 -57.07 -28.30
C ALA A 663 36.13 -56.50 -29.38
N ALA A 664 36.52 -55.24 -29.27
CA ALA A 664 37.44 -54.60 -30.22
C ALA A 664 38.87 -55.17 -30.11
N ALA A 665 39.37 -55.41 -28.90
CA ALA A 665 40.65 -56.07 -28.65
C ALA A 665 40.63 -57.53 -29.16
N ALA A 666 39.56 -58.28 -28.91
CA ALA A 666 39.39 -59.68 -29.34
C ALA A 666 39.36 -59.78 -30.87
N LYS A 667 38.59 -58.92 -31.53
CA LYS A 667 38.52 -58.86 -32.99
C LYS A 667 39.89 -58.57 -33.62
N THR A 668 40.64 -57.64 -33.02
CA THR A 668 41.99 -57.29 -33.50
C THR A 668 42.98 -58.43 -33.27
N ALA A 669 42.89 -59.11 -32.12
CA ALA A 669 43.71 -60.28 -31.80
C ALA A 669 43.44 -61.47 -32.72
N GLU A 670 42.16 -61.78 -32.98
CA GLU A 670 41.74 -62.87 -33.87
C GLU A 670 42.18 -62.61 -35.31
N ALA A 671 41.95 -61.40 -35.83
CA ALA A 671 42.37 -61.02 -37.18
C ALA A 671 43.90 -61.09 -37.34
N ALA A 672 44.66 -60.63 -36.34
CA ALA A 672 46.12 -60.74 -36.33
C ALA A 672 46.61 -62.19 -36.24
N GLY A 673 45.93 -63.04 -35.45
CA GLY A 673 46.23 -64.47 -35.32
C GLY A 673 45.99 -65.25 -36.61
N VAL A 674 44.89 -64.97 -37.32
CA VAL A 674 44.58 -65.57 -38.63
C VAL A 674 45.62 -65.14 -39.68
N ALA A 675 46.04 -63.86 -39.68
CA ALA A 675 47.03 -63.34 -40.61
C ALA A 675 48.44 -63.95 -40.45
N LEU A 676 48.75 -64.52 -39.28
CA LEU A 676 50.03 -65.21 -39.01
C LEU A 676 50.04 -66.70 -39.42
N GLY A 677 48.89 -67.28 -39.79
CA GLY A 677 48.76 -68.64 -40.32
C GLY A 677 48.94 -69.78 -39.30
N PRO A 678 48.55 -71.03 -39.63
CA PRO A 678 48.65 -72.17 -38.72
C PRO A 678 50.10 -72.64 -38.63
N LEU A 679 50.85 -72.11 -37.67
CA LEU A 679 52.18 -72.59 -37.32
C LEU A 679 52.10 -73.69 -36.25
N ASP A 680 52.70 -74.83 -36.60
CA ASP A 680 53.07 -76.00 -35.81
C ASP A 680 52.94 -75.86 -34.27
N PRO A 681 52.08 -76.66 -33.59
CA PRO A 681 51.80 -76.55 -32.16
C PRO A 681 53.03 -76.76 -31.25
N LYS A 682 54.17 -77.22 -31.78
CA LYS A 682 55.43 -77.34 -31.02
C LYS A 682 56.30 -76.08 -30.98
N ARG A 683 56.02 -75.04 -31.78
CA ARG A 683 56.70 -73.73 -31.68
C ARG A 683 55.88 -72.65 -30.97
N ALA A 684 54.59 -72.88 -30.76
CA ALA A 684 53.70 -71.97 -30.03
C ALA A 684 54.00 -71.86 -28.51
N ALA A 685 54.88 -72.71 -27.96
CA ALA A 685 55.25 -72.70 -26.54
C ALA A 685 56.51 -71.89 -26.18
N ALA A 686 57.13 -71.17 -27.13
CA ALA A 686 58.42 -70.50 -26.91
C ALA A 686 58.42 -68.95 -27.06
N VAL A 687 57.27 -68.30 -27.21
CA VAL A 687 57.15 -66.83 -27.20
C VAL A 687 56.02 -66.38 -26.28
N LEU A 688 56.08 -66.79 -25.02
CA LEU A 688 55.42 -66.08 -23.93
C LEU A 688 56.39 -66.15 -22.75
N PRO A 689 57.16 -65.09 -22.45
CA PRO A 689 57.62 -64.96 -21.09
C PRO A 689 56.34 -64.88 -20.24
N ALA A 690 56.29 -65.66 -19.16
CA ALA A 690 55.39 -65.39 -18.04
C ALA A 690 55.79 -64.03 -17.43
N ALA A 691 55.54 -62.95 -18.15
CA ALA A 691 55.65 -61.61 -17.63
C ALA A 691 54.47 -61.47 -16.68
N ASN A 692 54.78 -61.50 -15.39
CA ASN A 692 53.86 -61.17 -14.33
C ASN A 692 53.06 -59.91 -14.73
N PRO A 693 51.74 -60.00 -15.02
CA PRO A 693 50.94 -58.91 -15.57
C PRO A 693 51.04 -57.64 -14.71
N ALA A 694 51.24 -57.81 -13.40
CA ALA A 694 51.49 -56.73 -12.46
C ALA A 694 52.75 -55.91 -12.79
N LYS A 695 53.85 -56.55 -13.20
CA LYS A 695 55.11 -55.84 -13.56
C LYS A 695 55.01 -55.07 -14.87
N TYR A 696 54.22 -55.56 -15.83
CA TYR A 696 54.00 -54.88 -17.10
C TYR A 696 53.02 -53.71 -16.95
N VAL A 697 51.99 -53.85 -16.11
CA VAL A 697 51.10 -52.75 -15.73
C VAL A 697 51.83 -51.71 -14.87
N GLU A 698 52.74 -52.12 -13.98
CA GLU A 698 53.63 -51.21 -13.24
C GLU A 698 54.60 -50.46 -14.16
N SER A 699 55.17 -51.11 -15.18
CA SER A 699 56.06 -50.41 -16.12
C SER A 699 55.31 -49.42 -17.00
N ILE A 700 54.08 -49.73 -17.42
CA ILE A 700 53.21 -48.78 -18.13
C ILE A 700 52.73 -47.66 -17.20
N ARG A 701 52.37 -47.96 -15.94
CA ARG A 701 52.04 -46.94 -14.93
C ARG A 701 53.21 -46.00 -14.68
N ALA A 702 54.43 -46.52 -14.55
CA ALA A 702 55.64 -45.73 -14.35
C ALA A 702 55.96 -44.85 -15.56
N GLU A 703 55.87 -45.41 -16.78
CA GLU A 703 56.09 -44.64 -18.01
C GLU A 703 55.03 -43.54 -18.17
N TRP A 704 53.80 -43.81 -17.75
CA TRP A 704 52.69 -42.86 -17.80
C TRP A 704 52.79 -41.78 -16.71
N GLU A 705 53.16 -42.13 -15.47
CA GLU A 705 53.47 -41.18 -14.40
C GLU A 705 54.61 -40.25 -14.82
N GLU A 706 55.62 -40.76 -15.52
CA GLU A 706 56.70 -39.94 -16.06
C GLU A 706 56.20 -38.97 -17.14
N ARG A 707 55.34 -39.42 -18.06
CA ARG A 707 54.69 -38.55 -19.05
C ARG A 707 53.76 -37.52 -18.39
N ARG A 708 53.05 -37.89 -17.32
CA ARG A 708 52.18 -37.00 -16.54
C ARG A 708 53.00 -35.95 -15.80
N ARG A 709 54.16 -36.33 -15.25
CA ARG A 709 55.12 -35.40 -14.64
C ARG A 709 55.65 -34.42 -15.67
N LYS A 710 55.98 -34.89 -16.88
CA LYS A 710 56.40 -34.05 -18.01
C LYS A 710 55.27 -33.12 -18.48
N ALA A 711 54.02 -33.58 -18.55
CA ALA A 711 52.87 -32.78 -18.95
C ALA A 711 52.46 -31.74 -17.88
N ARG A 712 52.53 -32.08 -16.58
CA ARG A 712 52.34 -31.12 -15.48
C ARG A 712 53.44 -30.06 -15.50
N ALA A 713 54.70 -30.47 -15.64
CA ALA A 713 55.82 -29.54 -15.78
C ALA A 713 55.70 -28.64 -17.03
N ALA A 714 55.16 -29.15 -18.14
CA ALA A 714 54.89 -28.36 -19.34
C ALA A 714 53.75 -27.35 -19.15
N ARG A 715 52.66 -27.74 -18.47
CA ARG A 715 51.54 -26.83 -18.14
C ARG A 715 51.94 -25.78 -17.11
N GLU A 716 52.78 -26.14 -16.14
CA GLU A 716 53.31 -25.22 -15.14
C GLU A 716 54.30 -24.22 -15.76
N ARG A 717 55.13 -24.67 -16.72
CA ARG A 717 55.95 -23.79 -17.57
C ARG A 717 55.10 -22.85 -18.44
N ALA A 718 54.01 -23.35 -19.04
CA ALA A 718 53.09 -22.50 -19.80
C ALA A 718 52.39 -21.46 -18.91
N ARG A 719 51.98 -21.85 -17.69
CA ARG A 719 51.37 -20.95 -16.70
C ARG A 719 52.32 -19.88 -16.18
N LEU A 720 53.62 -20.20 -16.06
CA LEU A 720 54.68 -19.24 -15.72
C LEU A 720 55.04 -18.32 -16.90
N GLN A 721 54.81 -18.75 -18.14
CA GLN A 721 55.01 -17.92 -19.35
C GLN A 721 53.82 -17.00 -19.66
N GLU A 722 52.61 -17.31 -19.16
CA GLU A 722 51.39 -16.50 -19.33
C GLU A 722 51.10 -15.52 -18.17
N SER A 723 52.01 -15.35 -17.20
CA SER A 723 51.85 -14.33 -16.15
C SER A 723 52.42 -12.97 -16.63
N PRO A 724 51.59 -11.92 -16.82
CA PRO A 724 52.09 -10.58 -17.02
C PRO A 724 52.63 -10.07 -15.68
N VAL A 725 53.95 -9.92 -15.59
CA VAL A 725 54.58 -9.18 -14.49
C VAL A 725 54.25 -7.70 -14.68
N ALA A 726 53.34 -7.17 -13.85
CA ALA A 726 53.24 -5.73 -13.64
C ALA A 726 54.50 -5.26 -12.86
N PRO A 727 55.09 -4.11 -13.20
CA PRO A 727 56.32 -3.65 -12.53
C PRO A 727 56.01 -3.22 -11.09
N LEU A 728 56.76 -3.76 -10.14
CA LEU A 728 56.87 -3.18 -8.80
C LEU A 728 57.93 -2.07 -8.88
N GLU A 729 57.49 -0.83 -8.69
CA GLU A 729 58.39 0.30 -8.44
C GLU A 729 59.12 0.11 -7.10
N GLU A 730 60.44 0.27 -7.17
CA GLU A 730 61.35 0.41 -6.05
C GLU A 730 61.15 1.75 -5.34
N SER A 731 61.15 1.73 -4.01
CA SER A 731 61.85 2.79 -3.26
C SER A 731 62.27 2.25 -1.89
N GLU A 732 63.56 1.95 -1.76
CA GLU A 732 64.31 1.97 -0.50
C GLU A 732 64.22 3.39 0.10
N THR A 733 64.19 3.60 1.42
CA THR A 733 65.38 3.53 2.27
C THR A 733 65.03 3.65 3.78
N PRO A 734 65.97 3.28 4.68
CA PRO A 734 65.73 2.99 6.10
C PRO A 734 66.12 4.14 7.04
N ALA A 735 65.61 4.12 8.28
CA ALA A 735 66.29 4.68 9.46
C ALA A 735 65.74 4.11 10.79
N ASP A 736 66.67 3.53 11.54
CA ASP A 736 66.85 3.52 13.00
C ASP A 736 65.69 3.33 14.01
N LYS A 737 65.94 2.33 14.88
CA LYS A 737 65.44 2.05 16.25
C LYS A 737 65.78 3.20 17.25
N PRO A 738 65.40 3.17 18.56
CA PRO A 738 64.65 2.15 19.33
C PRO A 738 63.62 2.69 20.38
N ALA A 739 63.01 1.72 21.08
CA ALA A 739 62.63 1.71 22.51
C ALA A 739 61.27 2.30 22.94
N GLY A 740 60.58 1.56 23.82
CA GLY A 740 59.55 2.10 24.69
C GLY A 740 58.36 1.16 24.86
N GLU A 741 58.34 0.46 25.99
CA GLU A 741 57.32 -0.48 26.48
C GLU A 741 56.04 0.28 27.00
N PRO A 742 55.08 -0.39 27.67
CA PRO A 742 53.68 -0.58 27.26
C PRO A 742 52.66 0.39 27.88
N ARG A 743 51.42 0.35 27.36
CA ARG A 743 50.17 0.41 28.16
C ARG A 743 49.02 -0.25 27.43
#